data_AF-A0A9Q9DVV8-F1
#
_entry.id   AF-A0A9Q9DVV8-F1
#
_cell.length_a   1.000
_cell.length_b   1.000
_cell.length_c   1.000
_cell.angle_alpha   90.00
_cell.angle_beta   90.00
_cell.angle_gamma   90.00
#
_symmetry.space_group_name_H-M   'P 1'
#
loop_
_entity.id
_entity.type
_entity.pdbx_description
1 polymer ?
#
loop_
_entity_poly.entity_id
_entity_poly.type
_entity_poly.pdbx_seq_one_letter_code
_entity_poly.pdbx_strand_id
1 'polypeptide(L)'
;MAAKRKAGAMAPEDDDPIDPSDELMFLCLGGGNEVGRSCHIIQYKGKTVMLDAGMHPAHEGLSAMPFYDDFDLSTVDVLLISHFHVDHAASLPYVLAKTNFKGRVFMTHPTKAIYKWLIQDSVRVGNMSSNSETKIQMYTEADHLNTYPMIESIDFYTTHTVSGVRITPYPAGHVLGAAMFLMEIAGLKILFTGDYSREDDRHLVSASVPPGVKIDVLITESTFGISMHTPRVEREAQLMKAITDVLNRGGRALLPVFALGRAQELLLILDEYWSKHPEVQKIPIYYNSSLARKCMQVYQTYVSAMNDNIKRLFAERMAEAEAAGDTGRRGAWDFKYVRSLKSLERFDDLGGCVMLASPGMMQSGTSRELLERWAPDPRNGVIITGYSVEGTMAKQIVHEPDQIPAIMTRTSNTARRPGQRENEQTMIPRRCTVQEYSFAAHVDGKENMEFVQEVGAPVVILVHGEKGNMTRLKSKLLSFNAQKAVPTKIYSPANCEELRIPFKTDKIAKVVGKLASITPPVPRSLTPGGSEADQSGAKQETEGEKVDVISGVLIQNDFKISLMAPEDLKEYAGLTTTTILCRQHITLSAAGVELIRWALEGTFGAIKETRFNDAALDGKTNGAENGHKEEADEEVNRTEVKFTVMDCVGVLVKSGGRVEVEWEGNVINDGIADAVLAVLFTVESSPAAVRQSSKQHSHNHASTASDDISATKFAHRFKDKPHPHRTPDPSTRLARLFLFLEAQFGEEAVRPITLPRNSTTTATTNGTPAATTDADTPSSNAPAPETTSTTERHGITESYSADDQLSAEDKQELKRLHNLGIPVPGVEIKFDRFVAKVWLEDLDVECSNNALRARVKAVVERGVETGGYPDSGRKRTGPVPSTKLLTNSDGSLIFVCPSSTPQSLHSPLPSRLSSTSAKMATSPPPTATGSSKLDAAKAKIGAKVDPTAPTGANLYARFAFAGAVCCSVTHGALTPVDVVKTRIQLDPVTYNTGLIGGFRKVIANEGAGAVWTGFGPTAAGYFLQGAFKFGGYEFFKQQAINMVGYEAASNNRTAVYLASAAVAEFFADVALCPLEATRIRLVGDPTFANGLVGGFTKILKNEGVGAFYSGFGPILFKQVPYTMAKFVVFEKVNEFVYTIVDKSKTSSSMQTVYNLGSGLMAGFAAAIISQPADTMLSRINKTKGLPGEGTTSRLIKIAKELGLRGSFGGIGARLFMVGTLTAGQFAIYGDIKKALGATGGVEIAKTN
;
A
#
# COMPACT_ATOMS: atom_id res chain seq x y z
N MET A 1 -4.30 19.91 61.01
CA MET A 1 -3.29 20.41 60.05
C MET A 1 -3.07 19.32 59.00
N ALA A 2 -3.95 19.10 58.02
CA ALA A 2 -4.43 20.01 56.97
C ALA A 2 -3.34 20.36 55.93
N ALA A 3 -3.26 19.56 54.85
CA ALA A 3 -2.62 19.93 53.58
C ALA A 3 -3.44 19.33 52.42
N LYS A 4 -4.14 20.19 51.68
CA LYS A 4 -5.12 19.83 50.65
C LYS A 4 -4.44 19.16 49.44
N ARG A 5 -4.88 17.96 49.03
CA ARG A 5 -4.82 17.59 47.60
C ARG A 5 -6.00 18.28 46.90
N LYS A 6 -5.73 19.00 45.80
CA LYS A 6 -6.76 19.62 44.98
C LYS A 6 -7.52 18.55 44.19
N ALA A 7 -8.81 18.78 43.98
CA ALA A 7 -9.58 18.04 42.98
C ALA A 7 -8.96 18.26 41.59
N GLY A 8 -8.71 17.17 40.88
CA GLY A 8 -8.00 17.14 39.60
C GLY A 8 -7.87 15.73 39.04
N ALA A 9 -8.89 14.90 39.27
CA ALA A 9 -8.96 13.50 38.87
C ALA A 9 -10.38 13.15 38.41
N MET A 10 -10.90 13.95 37.47
CA MET A 10 -12.09 13.67 36.66
C MET A 10 -11.89 14.29 35.27
N ALA A 11 -10.86 13.83 34.57
CA ALA A 11 -10.89 13.74 33.12
C ALA A 11 -11.02 12.24 32.80
N PRO A 12 -11.89 11.82 31.87
CA PRO A 12 -11.86 10.45 31.40
C PRO A 12 -10.53 10.21 30.68
N GLU A 13 -9.77 9.22 31.13
CA GLU A 13 -8.63 8.69 30.37
C GLU A 13 -9.20 7.90 29.18
N ASP A 14 -9.37 8.59 28.05
CA ASP A 14 -9.98 8.07 26.82
C ASP A 14 -8.95 7.29 25.97
N ASP A 15 -8.08 6.52 26.64
CA ASP A 15 -6.91 5.79 26.12
C ASP A 15 -7.28 4.37 25.60
N ASP A 16 -8.55 4.14 25.26
CA ASP A 16 -8.93 3.02 24.41
C ASP A 16 -8.31 3.20 23.01
N PRO A 17 -7.59 2.19 22.47
CA PRO A 17 -6.98 2.29 21.14
C PRO A 17 -8.07 2.50 20.09
N ILE A 18 -8.06 3.68 19.47
CA ILE A 18 -8.99 4.04 18.41
C ILE A 18 -8.79 3.08 17.24
N ASP A 19 -9.85 2.39 16.85
CA ASP A 19 -9.88 1.55 15.65
C ASP A 19 -9.54 2.42 14.43
N PRO A 20 -8.54 2.05 13.59
CA PRO A 20 -8.18 2.82 12.40
C PRO A 20 -9.34 3.07 11.42
N SER A 21 -10.44 2.30 11.51
CA SER A 21 -11.66 2.52 10.73
C SER A 21 -12.52 3.69 11.25
N ASP A 22 -12.42 4.05 12.54
CA ASP A 22 -13.11 5.19 13.16
C ASP A 22 -12.31 6.51 13.00
N GLU A 23 -11.17 6.50 12.31
CA GLU A 23 -10.48 7.71 11.82
C GLU A 23 -11.05 8.16 10.46
N LEU A 24 -11.50 9.41 10.38
CA LEU A 24 -11.70 10.09 9.10
C LEU A 24 -10.32 10.51 8.57
N MET A 25 -9.92 9.96 7.42
CA MET A 25 -8.77 10.44 6.67
C MET A 25 -9.23 11.46 5.63
N PHE A 26 -8.55 12.60 5.56
CA PHE A 26 -8.69 13.60 4.51
C PHE A 26 -7.31 13.89 3.90
N LEU A 27 -7.16 13.73 2.59
CA LEU A 27 -5.93 13.96 1.84
C LEU A 27 -6.18 14.96 0.71
N CYS A 28 -5.41 16.04 0.67
CA CYS A 28 -5.53 17.04 -0.39
C CYS A 28 -4.55 16.74 -1.53
N LEU A 29 -5.06 16.35 -2.72
CA LEU A 29 -4.21 16.12 -3.92
C LEU A 29 -4.08 17.36 -4.80
N GLY A 30 -4.85 18.42 -4.54
CA GLY A 30 -4.77 19.72 -5.20
C GLY A 30 -5.75 20.71 -4.59
N GLY A 31 -5.45 22.01 -4.64
CA GLY A 31 -6.22 23.06 -3.95
C GLY A 31 -5.90 23.21 -2.45
N GLY A 32 -4.82 22.59 -1.96
CA GLY A 32 -4.36 22.70 -0.57
C GLY A 32 -3.31 23.79 -0.39
N ASN A 33 -3.68 24.89 0.27
CA ASN A 33 -2.90 26.15 0.35
C ASN A 33 -2.63 26.83 -1.03
N GLU A 34 -3.40 26.48 -2.06
CA GLU A 34 -3.39 27.08 -3.41
C GLU A 34 -4.82 27.25 -3.95
N VAL A 35 -4.96 27.97 -5.08
CA VAL A 35 -6.20 28.06 -5.88
C VAL A 35 -5.92 27.42 -7.24
N GLY A 36 -6.75 26.47 -7.66
CA GLY A 36 -6.49 25.63 -8.84
C GLY A 36 -6.34 24.14 -8.53
N ARG A 37 -6.60 23.30 -9.55
CA ARG A 37 -6.51 21.81 -9.49
C ARG A 37 -7.18 21.15 -8.27
N SER A 38 -8.31 21.68 -7.83
CA SER A 38 -9.09 21.14 -6.70
C SER A 38 -9.32 19.64 -6.86
N CYS A 39 -8.87 18.89 -5.85
CA CYS A 39 -8.92 17.43 -5.79
C CYS A 39 -8.66 16.97 -4.35
N HIS A 40 -9.66 16.38 -3.70
CA HIS A 40 -9.56 15.95 -2.31
C HIS A 40 -10.06 14.52 -2.14
N ILE A 41 -9.39 13.72 -1.32
CA ILE A 41 -9.78 12.34 -0.99
C ILE A 41 -10.28 12.31 0.46
N ILE A 42 -11.41 11.65 0.66
CA ILE A 42 -11.97 11.30 1.97
C ILE A 42 -11.96 9.78 2.09
N GLN A 43 -11.47 9.24 3.20
CA GLN A 43 -11.72 7.86 3.60
C GLN A 43 -12.32 7.76 5.00
N TYR A 44 -13.38 6.97 5.15
CA TYR A 44 -13.98 6.64 6.44
C TYR A 44 -14.62 5.25 6.40
N LYS A 45 -14.39 4.42 7.41
CA LYS A 45 -14.88 3.03 7.53
C LYS A 45 -14.79 2.21 6.22
N GLY A 46 -13.64 2.29 5.55
CA GLY A 46 -13.36 1.54 4.32
C GLY A 46 -14.07 2.02 3.05
N LYS A 47 -14.65 3.23 3.06
CA LYS A 47 -15.23 3.88 1.87
C LYS A 47 -14.39 5.08 1.46
N THR A 48 -14.19 5.25 0.17
CA THR A 48 -13.34 6.31 -0.40
C THR A 48 -14.17 7.21 -1.32
N VAL A 49 -14.21 8.50 -1.02
CA VAL A 49 -14.85 9.52 -1.86
C VAL A 49 -13.81 10.52 -2.35
N MET A 50 -13.83 10.80 -3.64
CA MET A 50 -13.02 11.81 -4.30
C MET A 50 -13.88 13.04 -4.60
N LEU A 51 -13.38 14.23 -4.27
CA LEU A 51 -14.02 15.52 -4.45
C LEU A 51 -13.23 16.34 -5.47
N ASP A 52 -13.88 16.68 -6.57
CA ASP A 52 -13.33 17.39 -7.73
C ASP A 52 -12.13 16.70 -8.42
N ALA A 53 -11.91 17.11 -9.66
CA ALA A 53 -10.85 16.65 -10.56
C ALA A 53 -10.43 17.81 -11.48
N GLY A 54 -9.78 18.82 -10.90
CA GLY A 54 -9.39 20.05 -11.59
C GLY A 54 -8.06 20.04 -12.33
N MET A 55 -7.73 21.15 -13.00
CA MET A 55 -6.37 21.48 -13.48
C MET A 55 -5.95 22.89 -13.04
N HIS A 56 -4.65 23.12 -12.82
CA HIS A 56 -4.12 24.38 -12.33
C HIS A 56 -3.88 25.38 -13.49
N PRO A 57 -4.60 26.52 -13.56
CA PRO A 57 -4.58 27.39 -14.77
C PRO A 57 -3.24 28.10 -15.08
N ALA A 58 -2.32 28.14 -14.12
CA ALA A 58 -1.00 28.76 -14.26
C ALA A 58 0.12 27.74 -14.60
N HIS A 59 -0.21 26.48 -14.82
CA HIS A 59 0.76 25.41 -15.11
C HIS A 59 0.44 24.71 -16.41
N GLU A 60 1.44 24.06 -17.02
CA GLU A 60 1.30 23.32 -18.28
C GLU A 60 1.72 21.85 -18.12
N GLY A 61 1.20 21.00 -19.00
CA GLY A 61 1.47 19.56 -18.99
C GLY A 61 1.04 18.88 -17.68
N LEU A 62 1.80 17.87 -17.25
CA LEU A 62 1.54 17.11 -16.02
C LEU A 62 1.58 17.99 -14.75
N SER A 63 2.32 19.11 -14.76
CA SER A 63 2.41 20.00 -13.60
C SER A 63 1.11 20.75 -13.28
N ALA A 64 0.16 20.78 -14.22
CA ALA A 64 -1.18 21.31 -14.01
C ALA A 64 -2.13 20.33 -13.32
N MET A 65 -1.75 19.05 -13.19
CA MET A 65 -2.62 18.01 -12.63
C MET A 65 -2.56 18.02 -11.09
N PRO A 66 -3.59 17.47 -10.42
CA PRO A 66 -3.49 17.00 -9.04
C PRO A 66 -2.42 15.91 -8.89
N PHE A 67 -1.95 15.69 -7.67
CA PHE A 67 -0.95 14.69 -7.32
C PHE A 67 -1.53 13.26 -7.29
N TYR A 68 -2.04 12.79 -8.42
CA TYR A 68 -2.67 11.46 -8.55
C TYR A 68 -1.72 10.29 -8.25
N ASP A 69 -0.40 10.50 -8.33
CA ASP A 69 0.59 9.46 -8.04
C ASP A 69 0.67 9.13 -6.53
N ASP A 70 0.18 10.01 -5.64
CA ASP A 70 0.20 9.82 -4.19
C ASP A 70 -1.01 9.04 -3.64
N PHE A 71 -1.96 8.62 -4.50
CA PHE A 71 -3.15 7.88 -4.08
C PHE A 71 -3.66 6.88 -5.13
N ASP A 72 -4.01 5.66 -4.71
CA ASP A 72 -4.55 4.64 -5.61
C ASP A 72 -6.03 4.91 -5.95
N LEU A 73 -6.26 5.54 -7.11
CA LEU A 73 -7.59 5.87 -7.63
C LEU A 73 -8.49 4.65 -7.89
N SER A 74 -7.95 3.42 -7.95
CA SER A 74 -8.78 2.21 -8.06
C SER A 74 -9.57 1.89 -6.79
N THR A 75 -9.19 2.50 -5.66
CA THR A 75 -9.89 2.38 -4.36
C THR A 75 -11.05 3.37 -4.18
N VAL A 76 -11.26 4.30 -5.11
CA VAL A 76 -12.30 5.33 -5.04
C VAL A 76 -13.67 4.75 -5.42
N ASP A 77 -14.62 4.73 -4.48
CA ASP A 77 -16.01 4.32 -4.73
C ASP A 77 -16.76 5.35 -5.58
N VAL A 78 -16.62 6.63 -5.22
CA VAL A 78 -17.41 7.74 -5.77
C VAL A 78 -16.54 8.97 -6.01
N LEU A 79 -16.73 9.61 -7.16
CA LEU A 79 -16.13 10.89 -7.53
C LEU A 79 -17.24 11.94 -7.72
N LEU A 80 -17.17 13.04 -6.96
CA LEU A 80 -18.16 14.12 -6.99
C LEU A 80 -17.54 15.38 -7.58
N ILE A 81 -18.13 15.92 -8.65
CA ILE A 81 -17.73 17.20 -9.23
C ILE A 81 -18.70 18.29 -8.80
N SER A 82 -18.21 19.26 -8.02
CA SER A 82 -18.99 20.40 -7.49
C SER A 82 -19.56 21.26 -8.61
N HIS A 83 -18.72 21.65 -9.58
CA HIS A 83 -19.11 22.53 -10.68
C HIS A 83 -18.16 22.41 -11.88
N PHE A 84 -18.49 23.10 -12.97
CA PHE A 84 -17.86 22.86 -14.27
C PHE A 84 -16.51 23.57 -14.50
N HIS A 85 -16.01 24.42 -13.58
CA HIS A 85 -14.80 25.20 -13.85
C HIS A 85 -13.55 24.31 -14.04
N VAL A 86 -12.54 24.86 -14.73
CA VAL A 86 -11.35 24.11 -15.18
C VAL A 86 -10.56 23.55 -14.00
N ASP A 87 -10.43 24.35 -12.95
CA ASP A 87 -9.84 24.06 -11.65
C ASP A 87 -10.64 23.08 -10.77
N HIS A 88 -11.83 22.64 -11.19
CA HIS A 88 -12.62 21.63 -10.49
C HIS A 88 -12.98 20.39 -11.34
N ALA A 89 -12.97 20.50 -12.68
CA ALA A 89 -13.43 19.41 -13.56
C ALA A 89 -12.48 19.03 -14.71
N ALA A 90 -11.45 19.83 -15.05
CA ALA A 90 -10.72 19.62 -16.31
C ALA A 90 -9.74 18.43 -16.35
N SER A 91 -9.39 17.79 -15.23
CA SER A 91 -8.60 16.55 -15.27
C SER A 91 -9.46 15.28 -15.25
N LEU A 92 -10.78 15.39 -15.10
CA LEU A 92 -11.70 14.24 -15.15
C LEU A 92 -11.55 13.35 -16.40
N PRO A 93 -11.35 13.86 -17.64
CA PRO A 93 -11.12 12.98 -18.80
C PRO A 93 -9.83 12.15 -18.68
N TYR A 94 -8.80 12.70 -18.03
CA TYR A 94 -7.56 11.99 -17.75
C TYR A 94 -7.77 10.92 -16.68
N VAL A 95 -8.48 11.24 -15.59
CA VAL A 95 -8.87 10.26 -14.56
C VAL A 95 -9.60 9.07 -15.20
N LEU A 96 -10.61 9.34 -16.03
CA LEU A 96 -11.45 8.27 -16.60
C LEU A 96 -10.79 7.50 -17.76
N ALA A 97 -9.88 8.11 -18.53
CA ALA A 97 -9.28 7.46 -19.71
C ALA A 97 -7.85 6.96 -19.51
N LYS A 98 -7.10 7.48 -18.51
CA LYS A 98 -5.65 7.30 -18.37
C LYS A 98 -5.21 6.75 -17.00
N THR A 99 -6.09 6.66 -15.99
CA THR A 99 -5.76 6.09 -14.68
C THR A 99 -6.47 4.75 -14.43
N ASN A 100 -6.28 4.17 -13.25
CA ASN A 100 -6.88 2.89 -12.84
C ASN A 100 -8.24 3.06 -12.11
N PHE A 101 -8.84 4.26 -12.14
CA PHE A 101 -10.12 4.57 -11.52
C PHE A 101 -11.27 3.67 -12.02
N LYS A 102 -12.13 3.22 -11.10
CA LYS A 102 -13.29 2.33 -11.37
C LYS A 102 -14.59 2.75 -10.67
N GLY A 103 -14.57 3.86 -9.94
CA GLY A 103 -15.72 4.36 -9.20
C GLY A 103 -16.80 4.98 -10.08
N ARG A 104 -17.87 5.48 -9.45
CA ARG A 104 -18.97 6.20 -10.14
C ARG A 104 -18.75 7.70 -10.05
N VAL A 105 -19.03 8.43 -11.13
CA VAL A 105 -18.86 9.89 -11.19
C VAL A 105 -20.21 10.58 -11.17
N PHE A 106 -20.39 11.62 -10.35
CA PHE A 106 -21.61 12.43 -10.33
C PHE A 106 -21.34 13.92 -10.60
N MET A 107 -22.23 14.51 -11.39
CA MET A 107 -22.37 15.95 -11.64
C MET A 107 -23.85 16.34 -11.56
N THR A 108 -24.17 17.59 -11.27
CA THR A 108 -25.54 18.07 -11.52
C THR A 108 -25.86 18.11 -13.03
N HIS A 109 -27.14 18.10 -13.38
CA HIS A 109 -27.59 18.18 -14.77
C HIS A 109 -27.01 19.37 -15.56
N PRO A 110 -27.01 20.63 -15.04
CA PRO A 110 -26.40 21.74 -15.76
C PRO A 110 -24.88 21.63 -15.83
N THR A 111 -24.20 21.20 -14.75
CA THR A 111 -22.75 20.99 -14.74
C THR A 111 -22.33 19.99 -15.81
N LYS A 112 -22.99 18.83 -15.93
CA LYS A 112 -22.71 17.83 -16.98
C LYS A 112 -22.96 18.37 -18.40
N ALA A 113 -23.95 19.22 -18.59
CA ALA A 113 -24.25 19.81 -19.90
C ALA A 113 -23.20 20.87 -20.32
N ILE A 114 -22.73 21.68 -19.37
CA ILE A 114 -21.74 22.73 -19.60
C ILE A 114 -20.33 22.12 -19.76
N TYR A 115 -19.97 21.19 -18.87
CA TYR A 115 -18.71 20.43 -18.87
C TYR A 115 -18.36 19.88 -20.26
N LYS A 116 -19.34 19.30 -20.96
CA LYS A 116 -19.16 18.77 -22.33
C LYS A 116 -18.48 19.79 -23.24
N TRP A 117 -18.99 21.02 -23.29
CA TRP A 117 -18.53 22.05 -24.21
C TRP A 117 -17.27 22.75 -23.71
N LEU A 118 -17.19 23.04 -22.42
CA LEU A 118 -16.07 23.76 -21.83
C LEU A 118 -14.76 22.97 -21.95
N ILE A 119 -14.78 21.66 -21.70
CA ILE A 119 -13.58 20.82 -21.82
C ILE A 119 -13.15 20.63 -23.28
N GLN A 120 -14.09 20.56 -24.24
CA GLN A 120 -13.74 20.56 -25.67
C GLN A 120 -13.00 21.84 -26.09
N ASP A 121 -13.43 23.01 -25.60
CA ASP A 121 -12.76 24.29 -25.89
C ASP A 121 -11.44 24.41 -25.12
N SER A 122 -11.35 23.91 -23.89
CA SER A 122 -10.09 23.81 -23.12
C SER A 122 -9.01 23.02 -23.88
N VAL A 123 -9.35 21.83 -24.40
CA VAL A 123 -8.44 21.02 -25.24
C VAL A 123 -8.05 21.77 -26.52
N ARG A 124 -8.98 22.51 -27.13
CA ARG A 124 -8.70 23.29 -28.35
C ARG A 124 -7.76 24.47 -28.07
N VAL A 125 -8.03 25.25 -27.02
CA VAL A 125 -7.24 26.42 -26.62
C VAL A 125 -5.84 26.01 -26.14
N GLY A 126 -5.74 24.92 -25.36
CA GLY A 126 -4.46 24.32 -25.00
C GLY A 126 -3.64 23.89 -26.21
N ASN A 127 -4.30 23.37 -27.26
CA ASN A 127 -3.63 23.01 -28.52
C ASN A 127 -3.10 24.20 -29.34
N MET A 128 -3.57 25.43 -29.07
CA MET A 128 -3.11 26.68 -29.69
C MET A 128 -1.93 27.34 -28.93
N SER A 129 -1.57 26.85 -27.73
CA SER A 129 -0.49 27.40 -26.91
C SER A 129 0.90 26.83 -27.27
N SER A 130 1.58 27.50 -28.20
CA SER A 130 3.05 27.49 -28.37
C SER A 130 3.76 26.19 -28.85
N ASN A 131 5.10 26.19 -28.79
CA ASN A 131 6.06 25.46 -29.64
C ASN A 131 5.87 23.93 -29.76
N SER A 132 6.15 23.41 -30.96
CA SER A 132 6.00 22.00 -31.35
C SER A 132 6.90 20.99 -30.63
N GLU A 133 7.92 21.42 -29.89
CA GLU A 133 8.95 20.54 -29.31
C GLU A 133 8.64 20.04 -27.89
N THR A 134 7.60 20.57 -27.23
CA THR A 134 7.31 20.27 -25.80
C THR A 134 5.89 19.72 -25.57
N LYS A 135 5.28 19.14 -26.62
CA LYS A 135 3.86 18.81 -26.63
C LYS A 135 3.54 17.45 -25.98
N ILE A 136 3.43 17.40 -24.66
CA ILE A 136 2.74 16.30 -23.95
C ILE A 136 1.26 16.67 -23.82
N GLN A 137 0.42 16.10 -24.68
CA GLN A 137 -1.03 16.27 -24.59
C GLN A 137 -1.60 15.31 -23.53
N MET A 138 -2.21 15.85 -22.46
CA MET A 138 -2.75 15.04 -21.35
C MET A 138 -3.88 14.11 -21.81
N TYR A 139 -4.82 14.65 -22.58
CA TYR A 139 -5.95 13.92 -23.16
C TYR A 139 -6.44 14.61 -24.45
N THR A 140 -7.21 13.87 -25.25
CA THR A 140 -7.77 14.31 -26.52
C THR A 140 -9.24 14.65 -26.41
N GLU A 141 -9.78 15.35 -27.42
CA GLU A 141 -11.23 15.55 -27.54
C GLU A 141 -11.99 14.21 -27.64
N ALA A 142 -11.36 13.18 -28.22
CA ALA A 142 -11.91 11.83 -28.29
C ALA A 142 -11.97 11.15 -26.91
N ASP A 143 -10.92 11.28 -26.08
CA ASP A 143 -10.90 10.74 -24.71
C ASP A 143 -12.06 11.33 -23.88
N HIS A 144 -12.27 12.65 -23.97
CA HIS A 144 -13.40 13.34 -23.31
C HIS A 144 -14.76 12.86 -23.83
N LEU A 145 -14.94 12.73 -25.14
CA LEU A 145 -16.21 12.24 -25.70
C LEU A 145 -16.50 10.77 -25.36
N ASN A 146 -15.47 9.94 -25.22
CA ASN A 146 -15.58 8.53 -24.83
C ASN A 146 -15.88 8.36 -23.33
N THR A 147 -15.40 9.26 -22.48
CA THR A 147 -15.61 9.22 -21.02
C THR A 147 -16.87 9.95 -20.57
N TYR A 148 -17.38 10.90 -21.36
CA TYR A 148 -18.61 11.64 -21.09
C TYR A 148 -19.86 10.79 -20.72
N PRO A 149 -20.10 9.61 -21.31
CA PRO A 149 -21.24 8.75 -20.93
C PRO A 149 -21.11 8.13 -19.53
N MET A 150 -19.88 8.02 -18.98
CA MET A 150 -19.61 7.44 -17.66
C MET A 150 -19.99 8.37 -16.49
N ILE A 151 -20.26 9.64 -16.79
CA ILE A 151 -20.66 10.66 -15.81
C ILE A 151 -22.16 10.52 -15.58
N GLU A 152 -22.58 10.28 -14.35
CA GLU A 152 -23.99 10.26 -13.95
C GLU A 152 -24.47 11.66 -13.54
N SER A 153 -25.74 11.94 -13.80
CA SER A 153 -26.37 13.21 -13.44
C SER A 153 -27.24 13.05 -12.19
N ILE A 154 -27.10 13.96 -11.24
CA ILE A 154 -27.86 14.00 -9.98
C ILE A 154 -28.67 15.29 -9.86
N ASP A 155 -29.89 15.20 -9.33
CA ASP A 155 -30.77 16.34 -9.08
C ASP A 155 -30.56 16.92 -7.67
N PHE A 156 -30.73 18.25 -7.55
CA PHE A 156 -30.68 18.95 -6.26
C PHE A 156 -31.67 18.37 -5.25
N TYR A 157 -31.31 18.40 -3.97
CA TYR A 157 -32.09 17.94 -2.83
C TYR A 157 -32.43 16.43 -2.82
N THR A 158 -31.96 15.66 -3.80
CA THR A 158 -32.22 14.21 -3.89
C THR A 158 -31.08 13.41 -3.27
N THR A 159 -31.37 12.54 -2.30
CA THR A 159 -30.34 11.68 -1.69
C THR A 159 -30.14 10.39 -2.50
N HIS A 160 -28.97 10.24 -3.11
CA HIS A 160 -28.52 9.00 -3.73
C HIS A 160 -27.68 8.18 -2.75
N THR A 161 -27.78 6.84 -2.82
CA THR A 161 -26.95 5.94 -1.99
C THR A 161 -26.09 5.08 -2.91
N VAL A 162 -24.77 5.13 -2.73
CA VAL A 162 -23.78 4.44 -3.59
C VAL A 162 -22.72 3.82 -2.69
N SER A 163 -22.51 2.50 -2.78
CA SER A 163 -21.53 1.76 -1.97
C SER A 163 -21.63 2.00 -0.45
N GLY A 164 -22.82 2.33 0.09
CA GLY A 164 -23.02 2.66 1.51
C GLY A 164 -22.77 4.14 1.88
N VAL A 165 -22.37 4.98 0.92
CA VAL A 165 -22.28 6.45 1.04
C VAL A 165 -23.59 7.07 0.58
N ARG A 166 -24.21 7.92 1.42
CA ARG A 166 -25.38 8.74 1.04
C ARG A 166 -24.92 10.13 0.59
N ILE A 167 -25.46 10.64 -0.51
CA ILE A 167 -24.98 11.85 -1.19
C ILE A 167 -26.18 12.71 -1.57
N THR A 168 -26.20 13.98 -1.15
CA THR A 168 -27.29 14.93 -1.43
C THR A 168 -26.70 16.27 -1.87
N PRO A 169 -26.92 16.73 -3.11
CA PRO A 169 -26.42 18.03 -3.57
C PRO A 169 -27.38 19.17 -3.23
N TYR A 170 -26.83 20.29 -2.78
CA TYR A 170 -27.50 21.56 -2.51
C TYR A 170 -26.94 22.65 -3.43
N PRO A 171 -27.72 23.64 -3.88
CA PRO A 171 -27.20 24.72 -4.72
C PRO A 171 -26.09 25.53 -4.01
N ALA A 172 -24.96 25.73 -4.69
CA ALA A 172 -23.83 26.53 -4.21
C ALA A 172 -23.86 27.99 -4.68
N GLY A 173 -24.81 28.40 -5.53
CA GLY A 173 -24.71 29.65 -6.26
C GLY A 173 -23.52 29.59 -7.22
N HIS A 174 -22.60 30.56 -7.14
CA HIS A 174 -21.31 30.60 -7.87
C HIS A 174 -21.40 30.54 -9.42
N VAL A 175 -21.80 29.40 -9.99
CA VAL A 175 -22.15 29.22 -11.40
C VAL A 175 -23.35 28.29 -11.60
N LEU A 176 -24.00 28.34 -12.76
CA LEU A 176 -25.16 27.52 -13.09
C LEU A 176 -24.90 26.01 -12.89
N GLY A 177 -25.54 25.42 -11.88
CA GLY A 177 -25.43 24.00 -11.54
C GLY A 177 -24.37 23.66 -10.49
N ALA A 178 -23.65 24.63 -9.92
CA ALA A 178 -22.71 24.35 -8.84
C ALA A 178 -23.42 23.77 -7.60
N ALA A 179 -22.80 22.76 -6.99
CA ALA A 179 -23.37 22.00 -5.89
C ALA A 179 -22.43 21.86 -4.69
N MET A 180 -22.98 22.15 -3.51
CA MET A 180 -22.44 21.70 -2.23
C MET A 180 -22.92 20.27 -1.99
N PHE A 181 -22.01 19.32 -1.76
CA PHE A 181 -22.36 17.92 -1.51
C PHE A 181 -22.39 17.62 -0.02
N LEU A 182 -23.58 17.28 0.48
CA LEU A 182 -23.74 16.63 1.79
C LEU A 182 -23.56 15.13 1.63
N MET A 183 -22.51 14.59 2.26
CA MET A 183 -22.19 13.18 2.32
C MET A 183 -22.45 12.64 3.73
N GLU A 184 -23.04 11.45 3.82
CA GLU A 184 -23.22 10.73 5.08
C GLU A 184 -22.62 9.32 4.92
N ILE A 185 -21.56 9.04 5.71
CA ILE A 185 -20.85 7.75 5.74
C ILE A 185 -20.92 7.23 7.16
N ALA A 186 -21.60 6.09 7.34
CA ALA A 186 -21.77 5.44 8.66
C ALA A 186 -22.28 6.37 9.79
N GLY A 187 -23.09 7.38 9.45
CA GLY A 187 -23.64 8.38 10.37
C GLY A 187 -22.85 9.68 10.47
N LEU A 188 -21.58 9.70 10.06
CA LEU A 188 -20.76 10.92 10.00
C LEU A 188 -21.19 11.81 8.83
N LYS A 189 -21.49 13.08 9.08
CA LYS A 189 -22.00 14.02 8.07
C LYS A 189 -20.95 15.06 7.66
N ILE A 190 -20.56 15.01 6.39
CA ILE A 190 -19.53 15.84 5.79
C ILE A 190 -20.18 16.71 4.71
N LEU A 191 -20.07 18.04 4.84
CA LEU A 191 -20.50 18.99 3.81
C LEU A 191 -19.27 19.53 3.07
N PHE A 192 -19.20 19.29 1.77
CA PHE A 192 -18.22 19.89 0.87
C PHE A 192 -18.89 21.01 0.07
N THR A 193 -18.37 22.24 0.11
CA THR A 193 -18.98 23.37 -0.60
C THR A 193 -18.67 23.42 -2.08
N GLY A 194 -17.50 22.93 -2.50
CA GLY A 194 -16.87 23.43 -3.73
C GLY A 194 -16.64 24.94 -3.62
N ASP A 195 -16.74 25.66 -4.73
CA ASP A 195 -16.86 27.13 -4.72
C ASP A 195 -18.33 27.54 -4.58
N TYR A 196 -18.61 28.54 -3.74
CA TYR A 196 -19.97 28.95 -3.41
C TYR A 196 -20.12 30.45 -3.21
N SER A 197 -21.33 30.98 -3.42
CA SER A 197 -21.67 32.40 -3.25
C SER A 197 -22.90 32.56 -2.38
N ARG A 198 -22.88 33.52 -1.45
CA ARG A 198 -24.05 33.93 -0.65
C ARG A 198 -24.68 35.24 -1.12
N GLU A 199 -23.99 36.01 -1.95
CA GLU A 199 -24.55 37.19 -2.61
C GLU A 199 -25.53 36.77 -3.72
N ASP A 200 -26.76 37.29 -3.66
CA ASP A 200 -27.72 37.17 -4.76
C ASP A 200 -27.21 37.89 -6.02
N ASP A 201 -27.18 37.19 -7.15
CA ASP A 201 -26.92 37.78 -8.46
C ASP A 201 -28.16 37.77 -9.36
N ARG A 202 -28.04 38.25 -10.60
CA ARG A 202 -29.22 38.42 -11.46
C ARG A 202 -29.83 37.09 -11.89
N HIS A 203 -29.12 35.96 -11.83
CA HIS A 203 -29.55 34.68 -12.40
C HIS A 203 -29.38 33.42 -11.52
N LEU A 204 -28.47 33.42 -10.55
CA LEU A 204 -28.18 32.28 -9.67
C LEU A 204 -28.90 32.39 -8.34
N VAL A 205 -29.06 31.24 -7.68
CA VAL A 205 -29.59 31.12 -6.32
C VAL A 205 -28.44 31.18 -5.33
N SER A 206 -28.54 32.01 -4.28
CA SER A 206 -27.55 32.06 -3.20
C SER A 206 -27.43 30.74 -2.44
N ALA A 207 -26.22 30.38 -2.00
CA ALA A 207 -25.97 29.22 -1.15
C ALA A 207 -26.60 29.36 0.24
N SER A 208 -27.20 28.27 0.73
CA SER A 208 -27.84 28.20 2.05
C SER A 208 -27.43 26.93 2.80
N VAL A 209 -27.41 27.00 4.14
CA VAL A 209 -27.11 25.85 5.00
C VAL A 209 -28.21 24.77 4.83
N PRO A 210 -27.85 23.48 4.66
CA PRO A 210 -28.83 22.39 4.58
C PRO A 210 -29.82 22.39 5.77
N PRO A 211 -31.14 22.48 5.52
CA PRO A 211 -32.14 22.65 6.58
C PRO A 211 -32.30 21.39 7.43
N GLY A 212 -32.35 21.56 8.76
CA GLY A 212 -32.64 20.46 9.70
C GLY A 212 -31.54 19.42 9.86
N VAL A 213 -30.33 19.65 9.34
CA VAL A 213 -29.21 18.70 9.40
C VAL A 213 -28.02 19.30 10.16
N LYS A 214 -27.62 18.64 11.26
CA LYS A 214 -26.34 18.91 11.91
C LYS A 214 -25.19 18.36 11.05
N ILE A 215 -24.18 19.18 10.81
CA ILE A 215 -22.95 18.83 10.09
C ILE A 215 -21.82 18.57 11.08
N ASP A 216 -21.03 17.52 10.86
CA ASP A 216 -19.90 17.16 11.72
C ASP A 216 -18.56 17.67 11.14
N VAL A 217 -18.44 17.67 9.81
CA VAL A 217 -17.27 18.17 9.08
C VAL A 217 -17.69 19.10 7.96
N LEU A 218 -17.15 20.31 7.95
CA LEU A 218 -17.29 21.27 6.85
C LEU A 218 -15.96 21.38 6.08
N ILE A 219 -15.98 21.10 4.78
CA ILE A 219 -14.87 21.35 3.87
C ILE A 219 -15.29 22.54 3.00
N THR A 220 -14.61 23.67 3.15
CA THR A 220 -15.02 24.96 2.56
C THR A 220 -13.87 25.65 1.83
N GLU A 221 -14.19 26.37 0.76
CA GLU A 221 -13.23 27.25 0.06
C GLU A 221 -12.74 28.41 0.95
N SER A 222 -11.64 29.03 0.53
CA SER A 222 -10.99 30.13 1.24
C SER A 222 -10.37 31.20 0.32
N THR A 223 -10.85 31.28 -0.93
CA THR A 223 -10.35 32.13 -2.03
C THR A 223 -10.00 33.56 -1.60
N PHE A 224 -10.95 34.29 -1.01
CA PHE A 224 -10.74 35.68 -0.55
C PHE A 224 -10.20 35.81 0.88
N GLY A 225 -10.07 34.71 1.63
CA GLY A 225 -9.58 34.69 3.00
C GLY A 225 -10.43 35.54 3.95
N ILE A 226 -9.91 36.71 4.33
CA ILE A 226 -10.59 37.70 5.20
C ILE A 226 -10.97 38.99 4.45
N SER A 227 -10.80 39.02 3.12
CA SER A 227 -11.09 40.19 2.29
C SER A 227 -12.59 40.38 2.14
N MET A 228 -13.08 41.61 2.23
CA MET A 228 -14.50 41.92 2.08
C MET A 228 -14.77 42.52 0.69
N HIS A 229 -15.96 42.27 0.15
CA HIS A 229 -16.38 42.87 -1.11
C HIS A 229 -17.07 44.22 -0.89
N THR A 230 -16.79 45.16 -1.80
CA THR A 230 -17.57 46.41 -1.93
C THR A 230 -19.03 46.04 -2.27
N PRO A 231 -20.05 46.74 -1.72
CA PRO A 231 -21.46 46.44 -2.01
C PRO A 231 -21.75 46.34 -3.52
N ARG A 232 -22.60 45.38 -3.90
CA ARG A 232 -22.87 45.05 -5.32
C ARG A 232 -23.21 46.26 -6.19
N VAL A 233 -24.11 47.11 -5.70
CA VAL A 233 -24.59 48.31 -6.41
C VAL A 233 -23.45 49.27 -6.72
N GLU A 234 -22.50 49.43 -5.77
CA GLU A 234 -21.31 50.25 -5.96
C GLU A 234 -20.33 49.60 -6.94
N ARG A 235 -20.12 48.27 -6.88
CA ARG A 235 -19.29 47.55 -7.86
C ARG A 235 -19.85 47.65 -9.28
N GLU A 236 -21.16 47.49 -9.46
CA GLU A 236 -21.81 47.66 -10.77
C GLU A 236 -21.66 49.11 -11.27
N ALA A 237 -21.88 50.12 -10.41
CA ALA A 237 -21.67 51.51 -10.78
C ALA A 237 -20.20 51.85 -11.15
N GLN A 238 -19.23 51.30 -10.40
CA GLN A 238 -17.80 51.47 -10.68
C GLN A 238 -17.39 50.79 -11.99
N LEU A 239 -17.87 49.57 -12.26
CA LEU A 239 -17.63 48.86 -13.51
C LEU A 239 -18.21 49.63 -14.71
N MET A 240 -19.44 50.13 -14.61
CA MET A 240 -20.06 50.91 -15.69
C MET A 240 -19.29 52.21 -15.91
N LYS A 241 -18.91 52.93 -14.85
CA LYS A 241 -18.08 54.13 -14.94
C LYS A 241 -16.77 53.84 -15.68
N ALA A 242 -16.03 52.81 -15.25
CA ALA A 242 -14.79 52.37 -15.88
C ALA A 242 -14.94 52.11 -17.39
N ILE A 243 -16.00 51.41 -17.80
CA ILE A 243 -16.30 51.16 -19.20
C ILE A 243 -16.61 52.47 -19.93
N THR A 244 -17.47 53.32 -19.39
CA THR A 244 -17.80 54.61 -20.01
C THR A 244 -16.59 55.55 -20.13
N ASP A 245 -15.67 55.56 -19.15
CA ASP A 245 -14.44 56.36 -19.18
C ASP A 245 -13.44 55.89 -20.26
N VAL A 246 -13.50 54.62 -20.67
CA VAL A 246 -12.74 54.08 -21.83
C VAL A 246 -13.44 54.46 -23.15
N LEU A 247 -14.76 54.36 -23.20
CA LEU A 247 -15.55 54.67 -24.40
C LEU A 247 -15.54 56.17 -24.73
N ASN A 248 -15.66 57.04 -23.72
CA ASN A 248 -15.68 58.51 -23.85
C ASN A 248 -14.38 59.07 -24.47
N ARG A 249 -13.24 58.40 -24.27
CA ARG A 249 -11.95 58.74 -24.90
C ARG A 249 -11.68 57.99 -26.21
N GLY A 250 -12.69 57.33 -26.77
CA GLY A 250 -12.60 56.61 -28.06
C GLY A 250 -11.76 55.32 -28.02
N GLY A 251 -11.59 54.72 -26.85
CA GLY A 251 -10.88 53.46 -26.66
C GLY A 251 -11.76 52.22 -26.77
N ARG A 252 -11.12 51.04 -26.74
CA ARG A 252 -11.80 49.74 -26.56
C ARG A 252 -11.65 49.27 -25.12
N ALA A 253 -12.74 48.75 -24.56
CA ALA A 253 -12.76 48.12 -23.24
C ALA A 253 -12.71 46.59 -23.39
N LEU A 254 -11.61 45.98 -22.96
CA LEU A 254 -11.41 44.52 -22.94
C LEU A 254 -11.79 43.97 -21.56
N LEU A 255 -12.78 43.09 -21.52
CA LEU A 255 -13.18 42.32 -20.35
C LEU A 255 -12.78 40.85 -20.58
N PRO A 256 -11.60 40.40 -20.11
CA PRO A 256 -11.22 39.00 -20.21
C PRO A 256 -12.08 38.17 -19.25
N VAL A 257 -12.85 37.23 -19.79
CA VAL A 257 -13.81 36.41 -19.04
C VAL A 257 -13.79 34.96 -19.53
N PHE A 258 -14.09 33.99 -18.67
CA PHE A 258 -14.39 32.64 -19.15
C PHE A 258 -15.69 32.65 -19.96
N ALA A 259 -15.79 31.77 -20.96
CA ALA A 259 -16.97 31.73 -21.83
C ALA A 259 -18.26 31.40 -21.06
N LEU A 260 -18.14 30.73 -19.91
CA LEU A 260 -19.23 30.22 -19.07
C LEU A 260 -18.98 30.64 -17.62
N GLY A 261 -20.05 30.86 -16.86
CA GLY A 261 -19.98 31.36 -15.48
C GLY A 261 -20.18 32.87 -15.46
N ARG A 262 -19.19 33.63 -14.99
CA ARG A 262 -19.40 35.07 -14.73
C ARG A 262 -19.67 35.93 -15.98
N ALA A 263 -19.30 35.48 -17.18
CA ALA A 263 -19.65 36.20 -18.41
C ALA A 263 -21.16 36.42 -18.55
N GLN A 264 -21.99 35.44 -18.16
CA GLN A 264 -23.44 35.54 -18.29
C GLN A 264 -24.04 36.65 -17.42
N GLU A 265 -23.53 36.85 -16.20
CA GLU A 265 -23.90 37.97 -15.34
C GLU A 265 -23.50 39.32 -15.93
N LEU A 266 -22.26 39.44 -16.43
CA LEU A 266 -21.74 40.68 -17.01
C LEU A 266 -22.52 41.08 -18.27
N LEU A 267 -22.99 40.11 -19.06
CA LEU A 267 -23.88 40.36 -20.19
C LEU A 267 -25.26 40.88 -19.75
N LEU A 268 -25.83 40.36 -18.66
CA LEU A 268 -27.07 40.90 -18.08
C LEU A 268 -26.88 42.33 -17.55
N ILE A 269 -25.77 42.62 -16.88
CA ILE A 269 -25.41 43.98 -16.40
C ILE A 269 -25.29 44.95 -17.57
N LEU A 270 -24.58 44.57 -18.63
CA LEU A 270 -24.34 45.43 -19.80
C LEU A 270 -25.59 45.66 -20.64
N ASP A 271 -26.40 44.62 -20.91
CA ASP A 271 -27.64 44.75 -21.70
C ASP A 271 -28.67 45.63 -20.97
N GLU A 272 -28.78 45.50 -19.64
CA GLU A 272 -29.61 46.40 -18.83
C GLU A 272 -29.08 47.84 -18.83
N TYR A 273 -27.77 48.04 -18.63
CA TYR A 273 -27.19 49.38 -18.63
C TYR A 273 -27.38 50.09 -19.97
N TRP A 274 -27.11 49.40 -21.10
CA TRP A 274 -27.34 49.93 -22.44
C TRP A 274 -28.83 50.26 -22.69
N SER A 275 -29.75 49.44 -22.17
CA SER A 275 -31.20 49.72 -22.30
C SER A 275 -31.61 51.05 -21.66
N LYS A 276 -30.92 51.46 -20.58
CA LYS A 276 -31.22 52.67 -19.80
C LYS A 276 -30.49 53.93 -20.29
N HIS A 277 -29.43 53.81 -21.09
CA HIS A 277 -28.52 54.91 -21.47
C HIS A 277 -28.42 55.06 -23.00
N PRO A 278 -29.30 55.87 -23.65
CA PRO A 278 -29.34 56.05 -25.11
C PRO A 278 -28.02 56.50 -25.76
N GLU A 279 -27.15 57.18 -25.01
CA GLU A 279 -25.87 57.69 -25.44
C GLU A 279 -24.86 56.58 -25.78
N VAL A 280 -24.88 55.45 -25.05
CA VAL A 280 -24.00 54.30 -25.33
C VAL A 280 -24.60 53.28 -26.30
N GLN A 281 -25.91 53.35 -26.60
CA GLN A 281 -26.59 52.35 -27.47
C GLN A 281 -26.02 52.22 -28.89
N LYS A 282 -25.31 53.25 -29.37
CA LYS A 282 -24.61 53.22 -30.68
C LYS A 282 -23.31 52.42 -30.64
N ILE A 283 -22.74 52.19 -29.45
CA ILE A 283 -21.49 51.49 -29.22
C ILE A 283 -21.78 49.98 -29.09
N PRO A 284 -21.16 49.13 -29.92
CA PRO A 284 -21.42 47.69 -29.86
C PRO A 284 -20.74 47.03 -28.66
N ILE A 285 -21.48 46.12 -28.01
CA ILE A 285 -20.91 45.12 -27.10
C ILE A 285 -20.70 43.83 -27.90
N TYR A 286 -19.50 43.28 -27.86
CA TYR A 286 -19.14 42.01 -28.47
C TYR A 286 -18.87 40.95 -27.41
N TYR A 287 -19.46 39.77 -27.58
CA TYR A 287 -19.15 38.58 -26.80
C TYR A 287 -18.45 37.57 -27.72
N ASN A 288 -17.13 37.49 -27.58
CA ASN A 288 -16.26 36.63 -28.37
C ASN A 288 -16.02 35.30 -27.64
N SER A 289 -16.65 34.23 -28.15
CA SER A 289 -16.31 32.85 -27.79
C SER A 289 -16.79 31.89 -28.86
N SER A 290 -15.96 30.87 -29.16
CA SER A 290 -16.31 29.75 -30.05
C SER A 290 -17.55 28.98 -29.54
N LEU A 291 -17.73 28.96 -28.22
CA LEU A 291 -18.81 28.27 -27.52
C LEU A 291 -20.08 29.10 -27.33
N ALA A 292 -19.99 30.44 -27.38
CA ALA A 292 -21.04 31.41 -27.00
C ALA A 292 -22.48 30.93 -27.26
N ARG A 293 -22.80 30.63 -28.53
CA ARG A 293 -24.15 30.23 -28.96
C ARG A 293 -24.62 28.90 -28.33
N LYS A 294 -23.73 27.93 -28.14
CA LYS A 294 -24.06 26.64 -27.51
C LYS A 294 -24.27 26.83 -26.00
N CYS A 295 -23.46 27.67 -25.36
CA CYS A 295 -23.60 28.02 -23.95
C CYS A 295 -24.95 28.67 -23.66
N MET A 296 -25.38 29.62 -24.50
CA MET A 296 -26.68 30.30 -24.32
C MET A 296 -27.84 29.31 -24.37
N GLN A 297 -27.80 28.33 -25.28
CA GLN A 297 -28.82 27.26 -25.34
C GLN A 297 -28.87 26.43 -24.06
N VAL A 298 -27.72 26.12 -23.44
CA VAL A 298 -27.69 25.39 -22.15
C VAL A 298 -28.27 26.25 -21.02
N TYR A 299 -27.92 27.54 -20.96
CA TYR A 299 -28.49 28.48 -19.97
C TYR A 299 -30.00 28.68 -20.16
N GLN A 300 -30.51 28.68 -21.39
CA GLN A 300 -31.95 28.70 -21.70
C GLN A 300 -32.66 27.41 -21.27
N THR A 301 -32.02 26.24 -21.41
CA THR A 301 -32.62 24.94 -21.02
C THR A 301 -32.78 24.80 -19.50
N TYR A 302 -31.82 25.30 -18.71
CA TYR A 302 -31.80 25.12 -17.24
C TYR A 302 -32.31 26.34 -16.45
N VAL A 303 -33.23 27.13 -17.02
CA VAL A 303 -33.90 28.25 -16.33
C VAL A 303 -34.65 27.80 -15.06
N SER A 304 -35.07 26.54 -14.97
CA SER A 304 -35.68 26.00 -13.74
C SER A 304 -34.74 25.99 -12.52
N ALA A 305 -33.43 25.85 -12.76
CA ALA A 305 -32.38 25.86 -11.72
C ALA A 305 -31.85 27.26 -11.39
N MET A 306 -32.38 28.30 -12.05
CA MET A 306 -32.04 29.71 -11.83
C MET A 306 -32.94 30.34 -10.76
N ASN A 307 -32.61 31.56 -10.33
CA ASN A 307 -33.44 32.30 -9.39
C ASN A 307 -34.77 32.80 -10.01
N ASP A 308 -35.64 33.30 -9.15
CA ASP A 308 -36.99 33.72 -9.56
C ASP A 308 -36.99 35.02 -10.37
N ASN A 309 -35.90 35.79 -10.36
CA ASN A 309 -35.73 36.94 -11.23
C ASN A 309 -35.63 36.53 -12.71
N ILE A 310 -34.78 35.55 -13.05
CA ILE A 310 -34.71 35.05 -14.43
C ILE A 310 -35.95 34.26 -14.83
N LYS A 311 -36.57 33.48 -13.92
CA LYS A 311 -37.85 32.81 -14.23
C LYS A 311 -38.93 33.81 -14.62
N ARG A 312 -39.04 34.93 -13.88
CA ARG A 312 -39.94 36.05 -14.22
C ARG A 312 -39.55 36.70 -15.56
N LEU A 313 -38.29 37.11 -15.74
CA LEU A 313 -37.82 37.76 -16.98
C LEU A 313 -38.00 36.86 -18.22
N PHE A 314 -37.85 35.55 -18.04
CA PHE A 314 -38.14 34.56 -19.09
C PHE A 314 -39.62 34.54 -19.44
N ALA A 315 -40.53 34.50 -18.45
CA ALA A 315 -41.97 34.55 -18.69
C ALA A 315 -42.41 35.87 -19.35
N GLU A 316 -41.90 37.02 -18.88
CA GLU A 316 -42.17 38.34 -19.45
C GLU A 316 -41.75 38.41 -20.93
N ARG A 317 -40.50 38.04 -21.25
CA ARG A 317 -40.01 38.06 -22.64
C ARG A 317 -40.69 37.03 -23.55
N MET A 318 -41.13 35.89 -23.02
CA MET A 318 -41.92 34.94 -23.79
C MET A 318 -43.30 35.52 -24.15
N ALA A 319 -43.95 36.23 -23.22
CA ALA A 319 -45.20 36.95 -23.51
C ALA A 319 -45.00 38.13 -24.48
N GLU A 320 -43.90 38.89 -24.37
CA GLU A 320 -43.54 39.92 -25.36
C GLU A 320 -43.35 39.33 -26.77
N ALA A 321 -42.64 38.20 -26.89
CA ALA A 321 -42.39 37.53 -28.18
C ALA A 321 -43.67 36.96 -28.80
N GLU A 322 -44.55 36.38 -27.98
CA GLU A 322 -45.89 35.91 -28.40
C GLU A 322 -46.75 37.08 -28.91
N ALA A 323 -46.80 38.20 -28.17
CA ALA A 323 -47.52 39.40 -28.57
C ALA A 323 -46.95 40.06 -29.84
N ALA A 324 -45.63 39.95 -30.08
CA ALA A 324 -44.97 40.46 -31.28
C ALA A 324 -45.08 39.53 -32.51
N GLY A 325 -45.60 38.30 -32.35
CA GLY A 325 -45.61 37.28 -33.40
C GLY A 325 -44.21 36.75 -33.79
N ASP A 326 -43.16 37.09 -33.03
CA ASP A 326 -41.78 36.69 -33.30
C ASP A 326 -41.50 35.32 -32.67
N THR A 327 -41.76 34.27 -33.44
CA THR A 327 -41.52 32.88 -32.99
C THR A 327 -40.03 32.53 -32.79
N GLY A 328 -39.11 33.42 -33.17
CA GLY A 328 -37.65 33.19 -33.20
C GLY A 328 -36.89 33.69 -31.98
N ARG A 329 -37.32 34.80 -31.36
CA ARG A 329 -36.67 35.39 -30.18
C ARG A 329 -37.20 34.79 -28.88
N ARG A 330 -36.42 33.93 -28.22
CA ARG A 330 -36.87 33.16 -27.05
C ARG A 330 -35.99 33.36 -25.81
N GLY A 331 -36.58 33.97 -24.78
CA GLY A 331 -36.11 33.90 -23.39
C GLY A 331 -35.18 35.01 -22.89
N ALA A 332 -34.86 34.93 -21.59
CA ALA A 332 -34.04 35.89 -20.84
C ALA A 332 -32.61 36.11 -21.37
N TRP A 333 -32.09 35.16 -22.17
CA TRP A 333 -30.72 35.15 -22.69
C TRP A 333 -30.57 35.70 -24.12
N ASP A 334 -31.64 36.25 -24.71
CA ASP A 334 -31.60 36.94 -26.01
C ASP A 334 -31.32 38.44 -25.80
N PHE A 335 -30.06 38.85 -25.91
CA PHE A 335 -29.62 40.20 -25.59
C PHE A 335 -29.92 41.20 -26.71
N LYS A 336 -30.37 42.42 -26.37
CA LYS A 336 -30.74 43.46 -27.34
C LYS A 336 -29.51 44.20 -27.89
N TYR A 337 -28.47 44.39 -27.08
CA TYR A 337 -27.30 45.21 -27.42
C TYR A 337 -25.99 44.41 -27.59
N VAL A 338 -25.98 43.13 -27.22
CA VAL A 338 -24.80 42.24 -27.30
C VAL A 338 -24.79 41.47 -28.63
N ARG A 339 -23.65 41.50 -29.32
CA ARG A 339 -23.40 40.75 -30.56
C ARG A 339 -22.44 39.59 -30.31
N SER A 340 -22.83 38.37 -30.68
CA SER A 340 -21.94 37.21 -30.58
C SER A 340 -20.92 37.18 -31.73
N LEU A 341 -19.64 37.02 -31.40
CA LEU A 341 -18.52 36.97 -32.33
C LEU A 341 -17.83 35.60 -32.24
N LYS A 342 -17.59 34.94 -33.38
CA LYS A 342 -16.98 33.59 -33.42
C LYS A 342 -15.48 33.58 -33.71
N SER A 343 -14.98 34.59 -34.41
CA SER A 343 -13.58 34.73 -34.87
C SER A 343 -13.27 36.21 -35.00
N LEU A 344 -12.04 36.60 -34.68
CA LEU A 344 -11.56 37.98 -34.89
C LEU A 344 -11.45 38.38 -36.36
N GLU A 345 -11.45 37.43 -37.30
CA GLU A 345 -11.45 37.72 -38.75
C GLU A 345 -12.72 38.45 -39.21
N ARG A 346 -13.81 38.36 -38.45
CA ARG A 346 -15.09 39.03 -38.72
C ARG A 346 -15.30 40.28 -37.87
N PHE A 347 -14.22 40.79 -37.27
CA PHE A 347 -14.24 41.95 -36.39
C PHE A 347 -13.42 43.08 -37.00
N ASP A 348 -14.12 44.06 -37.54
CA ASP A 348 -13.53 45.32 -37.94
C ASP A 348 -13.25 46.17 -36.69
N ASP A 349 -11.98 46.37 -36.36
CA ASP A 349 -11.52 47.10 -35.17
C ASP A 349 -11.64 48.63 -35.34
N LEU A 350 -12.86 49.10 -35.57
CA LEU A 350 -13.21 50.48 -35.87
C LEU A 350 -14.05 51.10 -34.74
N GLY A 351 -13.61 52.25 -34.24
CA GLY A 351 -14.28 52.99 -33.16
C GLY A 351 -14.04 52.41 -31.76
N GLY A 352 -14.85 52.87 -30.80
CA GLY A 352 -14.90 52.29 -29.46
C GLY A 352 -15.85 51.09 -29.41
N CYS A 353 -15.53 50.10 -28.59
CA CYS A 353 -16.39 48.94 -28.34
C CYS A 353 -16.11 48.34 -26.95
N VAL A 354 -17.04 47.52 -26.47
CA VAL A 354 -16.86 46.67 -25.29
C VAL A 354 -16.70 45.23 -25.78
N MET A 355 -15.65 44.54 -25.33
CA MET A 355 -15.29 43.22 -25.84
C MET A 355 -15.09 42.25 -24.68
N LEU A 356 -16.02 41.31 -24.51
CA LEU A 356 -15.90 40.17 -23.59
C LEU A 356 -15.25 39.02 -24.35
N ALA A 357 -14.06 38.59 -23.94
CA ALA A 357 -13.28 37.60 -24.66
C ALA A 357 -12.69 36.52 -23.72
N SER A 358 -12.68 35.27 -24.20
CA SER A 358 -12.10 34.13 -23.48
C SER A 358 -10.64 33.83 -23.87
N PRO A 359 -9.83 33.25 -22.95
CA PRO A 359 -10.10 32.91 -21.55
C PRO A 359 -9.92 34.09 -20.57
N GLY A 360 -10.48 33.98 -19.35
CA GLY A 360 -10.41 35.04 -18.34
C GLY A 360 -9.00 35.37 -17.84
N MET A 361 -8.12 34.37 -17.74
CA MET A 361 -6.76 34.54 -17.19
C MET A 361 -5.70 34.95 -18.24
N MET A 362 -6.10 35.14 -19.51
CA MET A 362 -5.28 35.73 -20.59
C MET A 362 -3.96 34.99 -20.92
N GLN A 363 -3.85 33.70 -20.60
CA GLN A 363 -2.66 32.89 -20.91
C GLN A 363 -2.45 32.71 -22.42
N SER A 364 -3.52 32.40 -23.15
CA SER A 364 -3.54 32.17 -24.60
C SER A 364 -4.90 32.58 -25.19
N GLY A 365 -5.14 32.33 -26.48
CA GLY A 365 -6.45 32.55 -27.10
C GLY A 365 -6.82 34.03 -27.31
N THR A 366 -8.11 34.27 -27.56
CA THR A 366 -8.59 35.56 -28.10
C THR A 366 -8.44 36.73 -27.14
N SER A 367 -8.62 36.54 -25.83
CA SER A 367 -8.39 37.61 -24.85
C SER A 367 -6.92 38.05 -24.79
N ARG A 368 -5.98 37.10 -24.94
CA ARG A 368 -4.54 37.38 -25.03
C ARG A 368 -4.18 38.07 -26.34
N GLU A 369 -4.73 37.61 -27.46
CA GLU A 369 -4.51 38.24 -28.77
C GLU A 369 -5.00 39.69 -28.81
N LEU A 370 -6.19 39.97 -28.26
CA LEU A 370 -6.72 41.32 -28.14
C LEU A 370 -5.89 42.19 -27.20
N LEU A 371 -5.36 41.64 -26.10
CA LEU A 371 -4.44 42.34 -25.22
C LEU A 371 -3.15 42.76 -25.97
N GLU A 372 -2.52 41.84 -26.70
CA GLU A 372 -1.30 42.15 -27.46
C GLU A 372 -1.55 43.26 -28.52
N ARG A 373 -2.73 43.28 -29.13
CA ARG A 373 -3.15 44.33 -30.09
C ARG A 373 -3.45 45.68 -29.42
N TRP A 374 -4.12 45.67 -28.26
CA TRP A 374 -4.71 46.88 -27.65
C TRP A 374 -3.88 47.51 -26.54
N ALA A 375 -2.96 46.77 -25.91
CA ALA A 375 -2.12 47.28 -24.82
C ALA A 375 -1.29 48.53 -25.19
N PRO A 376 -0.74 48.70 -26.42
CA PRO A 376 0.08 49.87 -26.77
C PRO A 376 -0.66 51.22 -26.87
N ASP A 377 -1.99 51.24 -26.92
CA ASP A 377 -2.77 52.48 -27.06
C ASP A 377 -3.32 52.93 -25.69
N PRO A 378 -2.95 54.12 -25.19
CA PRO A 378 -3.41 54.62 -23.89
C PRO A 378 -4.92 54.90 -23.84
N ARG A 379 -5.61 55.00 -24.98
CA ARG A 379 -7.07 55.15 -25.00
C ARG A 379 -7.78 53.88 -24.55
N ASN A 380 -7.20 52.70 -24.79
CA ASN A 380 -7.83 51.43 -24.44
C ASN A 380 -7.81 51.17 -22.92
N GLY A 381 -8.61 50.21 -22.48
CA GLY A 381 -8.64 49.74 -21.11
C GLY A 381 -8.87 48.24 -21.01
N VAL A 382 -8.25 47.61 -20.00
CA VAL A 382 -8.45 46.21 -19.64
C VAL A 382 -9.07 46.17 -18.26
N ILE A 383 -10.21 45.50 -18.11
CA ILE A 383 -10.98 45.46 -16.86
C ILE A 383 -11.11 44.01 -16.42
N ILE A 384 -10.36 43.64 -15.39
CA ILE A 384 -10.37 42.29 -14.80
C ILE A 384 -11.58 42.17 -13.88
N THR A 385 -12.42 41.16 -14.12
CA THR A 385 -13.69 40.96 -13.40
C THR A 385 -13.79 39.63 -12.65
N GLY A 386 -12.82 38.73 -12.80
CA GLY A 386 -12.76 37.43 -12.10
C GLY A 386 -11.51 37.30 -11.25
N TYR A 387 -11.47 36.29 -10.37
CA TYR A 387 -10.28 36.00 -9.59
C TYR A 387 -9.11 35.60 -10.51
N SER A 388 -7.94 36.20 -10.28
CA SER A 388 -6.74 35.95 -11.08
C SER A 388 -5.72 35.16 -10.27
N VAL A 389 -5.50 33.91 -10.67
CA VAL A 389 -4.53 32.98 -10.06
C VAL A 389 -3.11 33.47 -10.29
N GLU A 390 -2.23 33.27 -9.30
CA GLU A 390 -0.82 33.62 -9.39
C GLU A 390 -0.11 32.90 -10.55
N GLY A 391 0.83 33.60 -11.21
CA GLY A 391 1.50 33.10 -12.42
C GLY A 391 0.67 33.20 -13.71
N THR A 392 -0.51 33.86 -13.68
CA THR A 392 -1.28 34.16 -14.90
C THR A 392 -1.05 35.57 -15.43
N MET A 393 -1.22 35.77 -16.74
CA MET A 393 -1.13 37.10 -17.36
C MET A 393 -2.16 38.09 -16.78
N ALA A 394 -3.37 37.62 -16.45
CA ALA A 394 -4.37 38.47 -15.77
C ALA A 394 -3.90 38.96 -14.39
N LYS A 395 -3.18 38.12 -13.63
CA LYS A 395 -2.57 38.57 -12.36
C LYS A 395 -1.39 39.50 -12.58
N GLN A 396 -0.51 39.18 -13.52
CA GLN A 396 0.66 40.00 -13.84
C GLN A 396 0.29 41.40 -14.35
N ILE A 397 -0.78 41.55 -15.16
CA ILE A 397 -1.15 42.86 -15.72
C ILE A 397 -1.76 43.82 -14.68
N VAL A 398 -2.41 43.29 -13.62
CA VAL A 398 -2.94 44.08 -12.50
C VAL A 398 -1.82 44.80 -11.71
N HIS A 399 -0.60 44.29 -11.74
CA HIS A 399 0.58 44.97 -11.19
C HIS A 399 1.16 46.07 -12.11
N GLU A 400 0.42 46.47 -13.15
CA GLU A 400 0.72 47.55 -14.09
C GLU A 400 2.15 47.56 -14.70
N PRO A 401 2.69 46.42 -15.19
CA PRO A 401 4.03 46.39 -15.77
C PRO A 401 4.15 47.32 -16.98
N ASP A 402 5.32 47.93 -17.17
CA ASP A 402 5.59 48.81 -18.33
C ASP A 402 5.53 48.05 -19.68
N GLN A 403 5.86 46.76 -19.67
CA GLN A 403 5.89 45.90 -20.85
C GLN A 403 5.39 44.50 -20.51
N ILE A 404 4.70 43.87 -21.48
CA ILE A 404 4.19 42.50 -21.40
C ILE A 404 4.86 41.61 -22.47
N PRO A 405 5.10 40.32 -22.20
CA PRO A 405 5.68 39.42 -23.20
C PRO A 405 4.65 39.03 -24.27
N ALA A 406 5.06 39.07 -25.54
CA ALA A 406 4.26 38.63 -26.67
C ALA A 406 4.35 37.11 -26.86
N ILE A 407 3.20 36.45 -27.00
CA ILE A 407 3.09 34.99 -27.23
C ILE A 407 2.46 34.72 -28.60
N MET A 408 1.38 35.41 -28.96
CA MET A 408 0.58 35.11 -30.16
C MET A 408 1.13 35.76 -31.44
N THR A 409 1.88 36.87 -31.33
CA THR A 409 2.39 37.61 -32.50
C THR A 409 3.50 36.90 -33.30
N ARG A 410 3.94 35.69 -32.91
CA ARG A 410 4.86 34.87 -33.72
C ARG A 410 4.23 34.29 -35.00
N THR A 411 2.90 34.30 -35.11
CA THR A 411 2.16 33.67 -36.23
C THR A 411 1.90 34.62 -37.41
N SER A 412 2.03 35.94 -37.23
CA SER A 412 1.95 36.89 -38.34
C SER A 412 3.28 36.95 -39.10
N ASN A 413 3.24 36.63 -40.41
CA ASN A 413 4.39 36.60 -41.34
C ASN A 413 5.07 37.96 -41.61
N THR A 414 4.87 38.96 -40.77
CA THR A 414 5.41 40.32 -40.91
C THR A 414 6.86 40.41 -40.44
N ALA A 415 7.77 40.25 -41.40
CA ALA A 415 9.15 40.75 -41.38
C ALA A 415 10.03 40.38 -40.16
N ARG A 416 10.68 39.21 -40.23
CA ARG A 416 11.94 38.98 -39.49
C ARG A 416 12.92 40.11 -39.82
N ARG A 417 13.28 40.95 -38.83
CA ARG A 417 14.45 41.83 -38.96
C ARG A 417 15.71 40.98 -39.07
N PRO A 418 16.62 41.22 -40.02
CA PRO A 418 17.87 40.47 -40.11
C PRO A 418 18.71 40.71 -38.85
N GLY A 419 19.02 39.65 -38.09
CA GLY A 419 19.96 39.68 -36.97
C GLY A 419 19.45 39.21 -35.60
N GLN A 420 18.16 38.90 -35.44
CA GLN A 420 17.63 38.48 -34.14
C GLN A 420 17.98 37.03 -33.78
N ARG A 421 18.43 36.79 -32.53
CA ARG A 421 18.80 35.46 -32.01
C ARG A 421 17.55 34.67 -31.59
N GLU A 422 17.60 33.33 -31.69
CA GLU A 422 16.42 32.45 -31.58
C GLU A 422 15.64 32.49 -30.24
N ASN A 423 16.21 33.08 -29.17
CA ASN A 423 15.63 33.11 -27.82
C ASN A 423 15.17 34.50 -27.33
N GLU A 424 15.12 35.52 -28.17
CA GLU A 424 14.72 36.87 -27.73
C GLU A 424 13.18 37.03 -27.74
N GLN A 425 12.56 37.05 -26.54
CA GLN A 425 11.13 37.30 -26.40
C GLN A 425 10.80 38.74 -26.82
N THR A 426 9.77 38.91 -27.65
CA THR A 426 9.29 40.24 -28.05
C THR A 426 8.45 40.85 -26.92
N MET A 427 8.81 42.05 -26.48
CA MET A 427 8.10 42.78 -25.43
C MET A 427 7.21 43.88 -26.02
N ILE A 428 5.96 43.95 -25.58
CA ILE A 428 4.96 44.93 -26.02
C ILE A 428 4.77 45.97 -24.90
N PRO A 429 4.85 47.28 -25.19
CA PRO A 429 4.60 48.31 -24.18
C PRO A 429 3.13 48.32 -23.75
N ARG A 430 2.87 48.28 -22.45
CA ARG A 430 1.52 48.47 -21.90
C ARG A 430 1.30 49.95 -21.61
N ARG A 431 0.33 50.55 -22.30
CA ARG A 431 -0.15 51.92 -22.10
C ARG A 431 -1.63 52.00 -21.75
N CYS A 432 -2.43 50.99 -22.12
CA CYS A 432 -3.85 50.91 -21.77
C CYS A 432 -4.05 50.93 -20.24
N THR A 433 -5.14 51.52 -19.76
CA THR A 433 -5.48 51.52 -18.32
C THR A 433 -5.85 50.11 -17.87
N VAL A 434 -5.39 49.69 -16.69
CA VAL A 434 -5.76 48.39 -16.10
C VAL A 434 -6.59 48.67 -14.85
N GLN A 435 -7.72 47.98 -14.70
CA GLN A 435 -8.58 48.10 -13.52
C GLN A 435 -9.09 46.72 -13.12
N GLU A 436 -9.29 46.50 -11.81
CA GLU A 436 -9.84 45.28 -11.26
C GLU A 436 -11.11 45.60 -10.47
N TYR A 437 -12.23 45.00 -10.86
CA TYR A 437 -13.49 45.04 -10.12
C TYR A 437 -13.95 43.61 -9.95
N SER A 438 -13.69 43.00 -8.79
CA SER A 438 -14.06 41.60 -8.58
C SER A 438 -15.58 41.43 -8.68
N PHE A 439 -16.00 40.70 -9.70
CA PHE A 439 -17.26 39.97 -9.75
C PHE A 439 -16.98 38.47 -9.60
N ALA A 440 -15.86 38.04 -9.02
CA ALA A 440 -15.66 36.62 -8.75
C ALA A 440 -16.81 36.12 -7.84
N ALA A 441 -17.40 34.96 -8.17
CA ALA A 441 -18.64 34.50 -7.57
C ALA A 441 -18.41 33.67 -6.30
N HIS A 442 -17.48 34.09 -5.46
CA HIS A 442 -17.12 33.39 -4.22
C HIS A 442 -17.65 34.17 -3.02
N VAL A 443 -17.77 33.49 -1.88
CA VAL A 443 -18.00 34.16 -0.61
C VAL A 443 -16.86 35.11 -0.25
N ASP A 444 -17.22 36.30 0.24
CA ASP A 444 -16.27 37.18 0.89
C ASP A 444 -15.90 36.66 2.29
N GLY A 445 -14.90 37.28 2.93
CA GLY A 445 -14.43 36.86 4.25
C GLY A 445 -15.50 36.93 5.33
N LYS A 446 -16.47 37.85 5.24
CA LYS A 446 -17.59 37.97 6.18
C LYS A 446 -18.62 36.87 5.92
N GLU A 447 -19.07 36.71 4.67
CA GLU A 447 -20.05 35.71 4.27
C GLU A 447 -19.59 34.28 4.62
N ASN A 448 -18.31 33.98 4.40
CA ASN A 448 -17.69 32.69 4.72
C ASN A 448 -17.62 32.47 6.24
N MET A 449 -17.24 33.50 7.02
CA MET A 449 -17.27 33.43 8.48
C MET A 449 -18.67 33.20 9.04
N GLU A 450 -19.68 33.90 8.50
CA GLU A 450 -21.09 33.74 8.89
C GLU A 450 -21.60 32.34 8.53
N PHE A 451 -21.29 31.82 7.33
CA PHE A 451 -21.65 30.47 6.93
C PHE A 451 -21.03 29.39 7.82
N VAL A 452 -19.73 29.49 8.13
CA VAL A 452 -19.05 28.57 9.06
C VAL A 452 -19.66 28.63 10.47
N GLN A 453 -20.17 29.78 10.91
CA GLN A 453 -20.88 29.91 12.19
C GLN A 453 -22.28 29.29 12.15
N GLU A 454 -23.06 29.52 11.08
CA GLU A 454 -24.40 28.97 10.88
C GLU A 454 -24.38 27.43 10.74
N VAL A 455 -23.42 26.87 10.01
CA VAL A 455 -23.24 25.41 9.88
C VAL A 455 -22.88 24.76 11.22
N GLY A 456 -22.15 25.49 12.08
CA GLY A 456 -21.86 25.07 13.46
C GLY A 456 -20.99 23.82 13.61
N ALA A 457 -20.30 23.39 12.55
CA ALA A 457 -19.53 22.15 12.56
C ALA A 457 -18.40 22.14 13.62
N PRO A 458 -18.15 21.01 14.31
CA PRO A 458 -17.03 20.85 15.23
C PRO A 458 -15.68 20.77 14.50
N VAL A 459 -15.66 20.38 13.23
CA VAL A 459 -14.45 20.32 12.39
C VAL A 459 -14.66 21.12 11.11
N VAL A 460 -13.69 21.98 10.79
CA VAL A 460 -13.64 22.76 9.54
C VAL A 460 -12.31 22.53 8.85
N ILE A 461 -12.32 22.23 7.56
CA ILE A 461 -11.15 22.04 6.71
C ILE A 461 -11.21 23.12 5.62
N LEU A 462 -10.21 24.01 5.59
CA LEU A 462 -10.08 25.03 4.57
C LEU A 462 -9.32 24.47 3.37
N VAL A 463 -9.91 24.61 2.19
CA VAL A 463 -9.32 24.29 0.87
C VAL A 463 -9.48 25.49 -0.06
N HIS A 464 -9.02 25.37 -1.30
CA HIS A 464 -9.18 26.32 -2.40
C HIS A 464 -8.97 27.78 -1.97
N GLY A 465 -7.70 28.14 -1.78
CA GLY A 465 -7.30 29.44 -1.26
C GLY A 465 -5.79 29.57 -1.13
N GLU A 466 -5.26 30.73 -1.48
CA GLU A 466 -3.82 31.02 -1.37
C GLU A 466 -3.37 30.94 0.10
N LYS A 467 -2.20 30.32 0.35
CA LYS A 467 -1.64 30.08 1.69
C LYS A 467 -1.76 31.27 2.65
N GLY A 468 -1.49 32.49 2.19
CA GLY A 468 -1.62 33.71 2.99
C GLY A 468 -3.06 33.99 3.42
N ASN A 469 -4.00 33.93 2.48
CA ASN A 469 -5.44 34.14 2.71
C ASN A 469 -6.04 33.04 3.60
N MET A 470 -5.75 31.78 3.31
CA MET A 470 -6.21 30.62 4.07
C MET A 470 -5.71 30.67 5.52
N THR A 471 -4.44 31.03 5.76
CA THR A 471 -3.87 31.17 7.11
C THR A 471 -4.52 32.31 7.90
N ARG A 472 -4.84 33.44 7.23
CA ARG A 472 -5.55 34.57 7.85
C ARG A 472 -6.98 34.19 8.24
N LEU A 473 -7.71 33.51 7.34
CA LEU A 473 -9.07 33.03 7.62
C LEU A 473 -9.08 32.02 8.78
N LYS A 474 -8.17 31.04 8.78
CA LYS A 474 -7.97 30.11 9.91
C LYS A 474 -7.75 30.83 11.23
N SER A 475 -6.83 31.79 11.29
CA SER A 475 -6.55 32.57 12.50
C SER A 475 -7.77 33.36 12.97
N LYS A 476 -8.54 33.93 12.04
CA LYS A 476 -9.76 34.68 12.35
C LYS A 476 -10.88 33.77 12.85
N LEU A 477 -11.11 32.62 12.22
CA LEU A 477 -12.11 31.65 12.67
C LEU A 477 -11.77 31.06 14.04
N LEU A 478 -10.48 30.76 14.31
CA LEU A 478 -10.02 30.31 15.63
C LEU A 478 -10.26 31.36 16.73
N SER A 479 -10.28 32.66 16.40
CA SER A 479 -10.59 33.71 17.38
C SER A 479 -12.02 33.62 17.93
N PHE A 480 -12.97 33.03 17.19
CA PHE A 480 -14.34 32.80 17.67
C PHE A 480 -14.45 31.64 18.67
N ASN A 481 -13.45 30.75 18.78
CA ASN A 481 -13.49 29.66 19.76
C ASN A 481 -13.51 30.16 21.21
N ALA A 482 -12.99 31.37 21.48
CA ALA A 482 -13.06 32.00 22.80
C ALA A 482 -14.51 32.24 23.30
N GLN A 483 -15.50 32.22 22.39
CA GLN A 483 -16.92 32.43 22.68
C GLN A 483 -17.74 31.13 22.69
N LYS A 484 -17.11 29.97 22.40
CA LYS A 484 -17.80 28.67 22.29
C LYS A 484 -17.49 27.76 23.47
N ALA A 485 -18.50 27.03 23.95
CA ALA A 485 -18.34 26.00 24.98
C ALA A 485 -17.57 24.76 24.46
N VAL A 486 -17.70 24.43 23.18
CA VAL A 486 -16.92 23.41 22.48
C VAL A 486 -16.13 24.11 21.36
N PRO A 487 -14.78 24.08 21.37
CA PRO A 487 -13.97 24.76 20.36
C PRO A 487 -14.04 24.01 19.01
N THR A 488 -14.28 24.74 17.92
CA THR A 488 -14.20 24.21 16.56
C THR A 488 -12.73 23.95 16.19
N LYS A 489 -12.42 22.74 15.71
CA LYS A 489 -11.09 22.39 15.17
C LYS A 489 -11.00 22.88 13.73
N ILE A 490 -9.93 23.60 13.37
CA ILE A 490 -9.78 24.21 12.05
C ILE A 490 -8.45 23.80 11.41
N TYR A 491 -8.54 23.21 10.23
CA TYR A 491 -7.43 22.68 9.45
C TYR A 491 -7.24 23.46 8.14
N SER A 492 -6.04 23.39 7.59
CA SER A 492 -5.63 24.11 6.37
C SER A 492 -4.49 23.33 5.68
N PRO A 493 -4.77 22.08 5.25
CA PRO A 493 -3.74 21.16 4.79
C PRO A 493 -3.07 21.67 3.52
N ALA A 494 -1.77 21.43 3.39
CA ALA A 494 -1.09 21.54 2.11
C ALA A 494 -1.47 20.38 1.18
N ASN A 495 -1.13 20.50 -0.10
CA ASN A 495 -1.13 19.34 -0.97
C ASN A 495 -0.24 18.22 -0.41
N CYS A 496 -0.71 16.99 -0.56
CA CYS A 496 -0.13 15.75 -0.04
C CYS A 496 -0.07 15.66 1.50
N GLU A 497 -0.67 16.60 2.23
CA GLU A 497 -0.84 16.53 3.69
C GLU A 497 -2.06 15.67 4.05
N GLU A 498 -1.83 14.55 4.73
CA GLU A 498 -2.86 13.63 5.23
C GLU A 498 -3.31 14.06 6.63
N LEU A 499 -4.59 14.38 6.78
CA LEU A 499 -5.24 14.65 8.06
C LEU A 499 -5.98 13.40 8.55
N ARG A 500 -5.74 12.99 9.80
CA ARG A 500 -6.51 11.96 10.50
C ARG A 500 -7.29 12.58 11.64
N ILE A 501 -8.60 12.37 11.64
CA ILE A 501 -9.53 12.97 12.60
C ILE A 501 -10.39 11.86 13.20
N PRO A 502 -10.21 11.51 14.49
CA PRO A 502 -10.97 10.42 15.09
C PRO A 502 -12.42 10.82 15.36
N PHE A 503 -13.35 9.96 14.94
CA PHE A 503 -14.79 10.09 15.18
C PHE A 503 -15.33 8.82 15.84
N LYS A 504 -15.18 8.73 17.17
CA LYS A 504 -15.87 7.73 18.00
C LYS A 504 -17.38 7.96 17.86
N THR A 505 -18.07 7.01 17.25
CA THR A 505 -19.53 6.99 17.09
C THR A 505 -20.07 5.70 17.67
N ASP A 506 -21.07 5.80 18.57
CA ASP A 506 -21.68 4.62 19.18
C ASP A 506 -22.28 3.70 18.11
N LYS A 507 -21.92 2.42 18.13
CA LYS A 507 -22.42 1.41 17.18
C LYS A 507 -23.85 1.00 17.58
N ILE A 508 -24.85 1.68 17.03
CA ILE A 508 -26.27 1.41 17.30
C ILE A 508 -26.73 0.16 16.55
N ALA A 509 -27.01 -0.92 17.28
CA ALA A 509 -27.71 -2.10 16.78
C ALA A 509 -29.23 -1.97 16.98
N LYS A 510 -30.02 -2.24 15.94
CA LYS A 510 -31.49 -2.32 16.06
C LYS A 510 -31.94 -3.74 16.35
N VAL A 511 -32.62 -3.96 17.47
CA VAL A 511 -33.26 -5.24 17.75
C VAL A 511 -34.51 -5.37 16.88
N VAL A 512 -34.67 -6.49 16.18
CA VAL A 512 -35.78 -6.78 15.25
C VAL A 512 -36.23 -8.24 15.39
N GLY A 513 -37.42 -8.56 14.87
CA GLY A 513 -38.03 -9.87 15.01
C GLY A 513 -38.46 -10.17 16.45
N LYS A 514 -38.40 -11.44 16.87
CA LYS A 514 -38.86 -11.90 18.19
C LYS A 514 -38.07 -11.29 19.34
N LEU A 515 -36.78 -10.98 19.15
CA LEU A 515 -35.98 -10.34 20.20
C LEU A 515 -36.49 -8.94 20.58
N ALA A 516 -37.25 -8.27 19.70
CA ALA A 516 -37.83 -6.96 19.99
C ALA A 516 -39.04 -7.03 20.95
N SER A 517 -39.57 -8.22 21.26
CA SER A 517 -40.60 -8.39 22.31
C SER A 517 -40.02 -8.59 23.70
N ILE A 518 -38.70 -8.74 23.84
CA ILE A 518 -38.02 -8.83 25.14
C ILE A 518 -37.94 -7.42 25.74
N THR A 519 -38.31 -7.27 27.01
CA THR A 519 -38.24 -5.97 27.68
C THR A 519 -36.77 -5.57 27.87
N PRO A 520 -36.34 -4.35 27.50
CA PRO A 520 -34.94 -3.95 27.66
C PRO A 520 -34.51 -3.99 29.13
N PRO A 521 -33.31 -4.52 29.47
CA PRO A 521 -32.79 -4.44 30.82
C PRO A 521 -32.61 -2.97 31.24
N VAL A 522 -33.32 -2.56 32.30
CA VAL A 522 -33.35 -1.17 32.74
C VAL A 522 -32.00 -0.78 33.35
N PRO A 523 -31.32 0.30 32.89
CA PRO A 523 -30.11 0.76 33.54
C PRO A 523 -30.40 1.20 34.98
N ARG A 524 -29.62 0.71 35.96
CA ARG A 524 -29.71 1.17 37.36
C ARG A 524 -29.43 2.67 37.43
N SER A 525 -30.49 3.47 37.56
CA SER A 525 -30.38 4.93 37.65
C SER A 525 -29.77 5.35 38.98
N LEU A 526 -28.75 6.22 38.91
CA LEU A 526 -28.29 7.00 40.06
C LEU A 526 -29.44 7.85 40.62
N THR A 527 -29.98 7.48 41.77
CA THR A 527 -30.91 8.33 42.54
C THR A 527 -30.12 9.22 43.51
N PRO A 528 -30.14 10.55 43.35
CA PRO A 528 -29.58 11.46 44.34
C PRO A 528 -30.62 11.77 45.43
N GLY A 529 -30.26 11.55 46.69
CA GLY A 529 -31.05 11.96 47.86
C GLY A 529 -31.39 10.79 48.77
N GLY A 530 -30.80 10.80 49.97
CA GLY A 530 -31.25 9.97 51.07
C GLY A 530 -32.32 10.68 51.90
N SER A 531 -33.21 9.92 52.49
CA SER A 531 -33.92 10.28 53.71
C SER A 531 -34.19 9.01 54.52
N GLU A 532 -33.95 9.09 55.82
CA GLU A 532 -34.05 7.98 56.76
C GLU A 532 -35.52 7.59 57.00
N ALA A 533 -35.83 6.30 57.01
CA ALA A 533 -36.90 5.75 57.85
C ALA A 533 -36.77 4.22 58.02
N ASP A 534 -36.89 3.83 59.28
CA ASP A 534 -37.30 2.53 59.84
C ASP A 534 -36.48 1.23 59.67
N GLN A 535 -36.50 0.53 60.81
CA GLN A 535 -35.73 -0.66 61.16
C GLN A 535 -36.58 -1.93 60.96
N SER A 536 -35.91 -3.06 61.15
CA SER A 536 -36.45 -4.42 61.37
C SER A 536 -36.84 -5.21 60.12
N GLY A 537 -36.39 -6.47 60.10
CA GLY A 537 -36.56 -7.40 58.98
C GLY A 537 -35.36 -8.34 58.89
N ALA A 538 -35.51 -9.57 59.37
CA ALA A 538 -34.43 -10.55 59.34
C ALA A 538 -34.19 -11.09 57.92
N LYS A 539 -32.97 -11.59 57.71
CA LYS A 539 -32.51 -12.37 56.56
C LYS A 539 -33.60 -13.18 55.87
N GLN A 540 -33.73 -13.00 54.55
CA GLN A 540 -33.98 -14.11 53.65
C GLN A 540 -33.14 -13.92 52.39
N GLU A 541 -32.15 -14.80 52.22
CA GLU A 541 -31.39 -14.91 50.97
C GLU A 541 -32.29 -15.63 49.96
N THR A 542 -32.65 -14.94 48.87
CA THR A 542 -33.30 -15.57 47.70
C THR A 542 -32.41 -15.42 46.47
N GLU A 543 -32.39 -16.49 45.68
CA GLU A 543 -31.37 -16.76 44.67
C GLU A 543 -31.47 -15.85 43.43
N GLY A 544 -30.31 -15.52 42.86
CA GLY A 544 -30.13 -15.39 41.42
C GLY A 544 -31.00 -14.39 40.67
N GLU A 545 -30.76 -13.09 40.88
CA GLU A 545 -31.21 -12.04 39.95
C GLU A 545 -30.47 -12.21 38.61
N LYS A 546 -31.01 -13.07 37.72
CA LYS A 546 -30.50 -13.25 36.35
C LYS A 546 -30.71 -11.93 35.60
N VAL A 547 -29.60 -11.31 35.20
CA VAL A 547 -29.63 -10.27 34.17
C VAL A 547 -30.15 -10.91 32.88
N ASP A 548 -31.25 -10.38 32.33
CA ASP A 548 -31.78 -10.85 31.05
C ASP A 548 -30.83 -10.45 29.91
N VAL A 549 -29.90 -11.36 29.60
CA VAL A 549 -28.96 -11.24 28.49
C VAL A 549 -29.71 -11.48 27.19
N ILE A 550 -29.93 -10.42 26.42
CA ILE A 550 -30.47 -10.53 25.05
C ILE A 550 -29.40 -11.18 24.17
N SER A 551 -29.63 -12.46 23.85
CA SER A 551 -28.79 -13.25 22.94
C SER A 551 -29.45 -13.35 21.57
N GLY A 552 -28.64 -13.28 20.51
CA GLY A 552 -29.13 -13.24 19.13
C GLY A 552 -28.00 -13.18 18.12
N VAL A 553 -28.35 -13.27 16.84
CA VAL A 553 -27.40 -13.12 15.73
C VAL A 553 -27.34 -11.64 15.33
N LEU A 554 -26.14 -11.09 15.36
CA LEU A 554 -25.85 -9.73 14.90
C LEU A 554 -25.58 -9.75 13.39
N ILE A 555 -26.35 -8.97 12.62
CA ILE A 555 -26.21 -8.84 11.17
C ILE A 555 -25.85 -7.41 10.82
N GLN A 556 -24.83 -7.23 9.98
CA GLN A 556 -24.38 -5.94 9.49
C GLN A 556 -24.58 -5.84 7.98
N ASN A 557 -25.49 -4.97 7.55
CA ASN A 557 -25.66 -4.58 6.14
C ASN A 557 -25.07 -3.17 5.96
N ASP A 558 -23.94 -3.09 5.25
CA ASP A 558 -23.04 -1.91 5.21
C ASP A 558 -22.67 -1.42 6.62
N PHE A 559 -23.35 -0.38 7.11
CA PHE A 559 -23.17 0.21 8.44
C PHE A 559 -24.40 0.06 9.34
N LYS A 560 -25.47 -0.55 8.84
CA LYS A 560 -26.70 -0.83 9.62
C LYS A 560 -26.53 -2.17 10.34
N ILE A 561 -26.43 -2.11 11.66
CA ILE A 561 -26.34 -3.28 12.53
C ILE A 561 -27.75 -3.62 13.04
N SER A 562 -28.13 -4.88 12.94
CA SER A 562 -29.41 -5.41 13.43
C SER A 562 -29.17 -6.66 14.28
N LEU A 563 -29.89 -6.82 15.39
CA LEU A 563 -29.85 -8.00 16.25
C LEU A 563 -31.18 -8.75 16.13
N MET A 564 -31.14 -10.03 15.78
CA MET A 564 -32.33 -10.85 15.53
C MET A 564 -32.16 -12.30 16.00
N ALA A 565 -33.27 -13.03 16.18
CA ALA A 565 -33.18 -14.45 16.55
C ALA A 565 -32.67 -15.30 15.36
N PRO A 566 -32.04 -16.47 15.61
CA PRO A 566 -31.69 -17.44 14.57
C PRO A 566 -32.83 -17.77 13.59
N GLU A 567 -34.06 -17.77 14.10
CA GLU A 567 -35.30 -18.05 13.35
C GLU A 567 -35.70 -16.91 12.40
N ASP A 568 -35.41 -15.66 12.78
CA ASP A 568 -35.84 -14.45 12.07
C ASP A 568 -34.95 -14.13 10.86
N LEU A 569 -33.75 -14.73 10.76
CA LEU A 569 -32.78 -14.54 9.67
C LEU A 569 -33.37 -14.75 8.28
N LYS A 570 -34.26 -15.73 8.12
CA LYS A 570 -34.87 -16.05 6.83
C LYS A 570 -35.82 -14.97 6.36
N GLU A 571 -36.54 -14.33 7.28
CA GLU A 571 -37.55 -13.31 6.98
C GLU A 571 -36.95 -11.91 6.87
N TYR A 572 -36.04 -11.54 7.78
CA TYR A 572 -35.48 -10.17 7.85
C TYR A 572 -34.14 -9.99 7.12
N ALA A 573 -33.38 -11.07 6.88
CA ALA A 573 -32.07 -11.02 6.21
C ALA A 573 -31.96 -11.90 4.96
N GLY A 574 -32.98 -12.72 4.66
CA GLY A 574 -32.96 -13.64 3.51
C GLY A 574 -31.97 -14.80 3.65
N LEU A 575 -31.42 -15.03 4.84
CA LEU A 575 -30.41 -16.06 5.10
C LEU A 575 -31.07 -17.35 5.63
N THR A 576 -30.77 -18.48 5.01
CA THR A 576 -31.25 -19.80 5.44
C THR A 576 -30.29 -20.44 6.43
N THR A 577 -30.78 -20.77 7.62
CA THR A 577 -30.07 -21.59 8.61
C THR A 577 -30.09 -23.07 8.19
N THR A 578 -28.94 -23.73 8.29
CA THR A 578 -28.80 -25.18 8.02
C THR A 578 -28.06 -25.81 9.19
N THR A 579 -28.68 -26.78 9.85
CA THR A 579 -28.06 -27.59 10.91
C THR A 579 -27.54 -28.89 10.31
N ILE A 580 -26.29 -29.24 10.60
CA ILE A 580 -25.66 -30.50 10.17
C ILE A 580 -25.76 -31.50 11.32
N LEU A 581 -26.42 -32.64 11.08
CA LEU A 581 -26.46 -33.76 12.03
C LEU A 581 -25.42 -34.81 11.62
N CYS A 582 -24.47 -35.06 12.50
CA CYS A 582 -23.45 -36.09 12.34
C CYS A 582 -23.91 -37.39 13.00
N ARG A 583 -23.67 -38.53 12.31
CA ARG A 583 -23.95 -39.88 12.82
C ARG A 583 -22.80 -40.82 12.51
N GLN A 584 -22.36 -41.57 13.50
CA GLN A 584 -21.36 -42.63 13.37
C GLN A 584 -21.89 -43.94 13.93
N HIS A 585 -21.89 -45.00 13.11
CA HIS A 585 -22.24 -46.35 13.55
C HIS A 585 -20.97 -47.14 13.84
N ILE A 586 -20.94 -47.85 14.97
CA ILE A 586 -19.90 -48.80 15.36
C ILE A 586 -20.56 -50.10 15.85
N THR A 587 -19.80 -51.20 15.90
CA THR A 587 -20.28 -52.48 16.45
C THR A 587 -19.27 -52.97 17.46
N LEU A 588 -19.70 -53.10 18.72
CA LEU A 588 -18.88 -53.55 19.85
C LEU A 588 -19.27 -55.01 20.15
N SER A 589 -18.32 -55.92 19.93
CA SER A 589 -18.57 -57.37 19.91
C SER A 589 -18.56 -58.01 21.31
N ALA A 590 -17.85 -57.40 22.26
CA ALA A 590 -17.61 -57.93 23.60
C ALA A 590 -18.12 -57.03 24.75
N ALA A 591 -18.56 -55.81 24.44
CA ALA A 591 -18.97 -54.82 25.45
C ALA A 591 -20.49 -54.80 25.63
N GLY A 592 -20.96 -55.19 26.82
CA GLY A 592 -22.37 -55.04 27.20
C GLY A 592 -22.75 -53.59 27.53
N VAL A 593 -24.05 -53.30 27.53
CA VAL A 593 -24.62 -51.96 27.82
C VAL A 593 -24.06 -51.36 29.12
N GLU A 594 -23.96 -52.15 30.19
CA GLU A 594 -23.42 -51.72 31.49
C GLU A 594 -21.93 -51.36 31.44
N LEU A 595 -21.14 -52.00 30.57
CA LEU A 595 -19.71 -51.69 30.43
C LEU A 595 -19.50 -50.40 29.62
N ILE A 596 -20.35 -50.16 28.61
CA ILE A 596 -20.40 -48.90 27.86
C ILE A 596 -20.78 -47.75 28.79
N ARG A 597 -21.85 -47.95 29.59
CA ARG A 597 -22.28 -47.00 30.63
C ARG A 597 -21.13 -46.66 31.58
N TRP A 598 -20.52 -47.66 32.21
CA TRP A 598 -19.46 -47.46 33.21
C TRP A 598 -18.27 -46.66 32.66
N ALA A 599 -17.86 -46.89 31.41
CA ALA A 599 -16.74 -46.19 30.81
C ALA A 599 -17.08 -44.74 30.39
N LEU A 600 -18.31 -44.50 29.91
CA LEU A 600 -18.80 -43.15 29.65
C LEU A 600 -18.95 -42.36 30.96
N GLU A 601 -19.53 -42.96 32.01
CA GLU A 601 -19.64 -42.33 33.34
C GLU A 601 -18.25 -42.05 33.95
N GLY A 602 -17.30 -42.98 33.80
CA GLY A 602 -15.93 -42.83 34.28
C GLY A 602 -15.10 -41.76 33.57
N THR A 603 -15.53 -41.32 32.37
CA THR A 603 -14.82 -40.30 31.58
C THR A 603 -15.51 -38.94 31.62
N PHE A 604 -16.85 -38.90 31.55
CA PHE A 604 -17.63 -37.66 31.43
C PHE A 604 -18.46 -37.31 32.67
N GLY A 605 -18.43 -38.13 33.72
CA GLY A 605 -19.26 -37.95 34.91
C GLY A 605 -20.70 -38.41 34.70
N ALA A 606 -21.68 -37.68 35.24
CA ALA A 606 -23.08 -38.09 35.14
C ALA A 606 -23.62 -37.99 33.69
N ILE A 607 -24.02 -39.12 33.11
CA ILE A 607 -24.67 -39.20 31.79
C ILE A 607 -26.18 -39.45 31.95
N LYS A 608 -27.01 -38.94 31.03
CA LYS A 608 -28.46 -39.16 31.07
C LYS A 608 -28.82 -40.43 30.31
N GLU A 609 -29.40 -41.42 30.99
CA GLU A 609 -29.89 -42.67 30.40
C GLU A 609 -31.38 -42.55 30.02
N THR A 610 -31.77 -43.09 28.87
CA THR A 610 -33.17 -43.23 28.44
C THR A 610 -33.35 -44.60 27.79
N ARG A 611 -34.34 -45.37 28.26
CA ARG A 611 -34.64 -46.73 27.76
C ARG A 611 -35.88 -46.71 26.88
N PHE A 612 -35.83 -47.43 25.77
CA PHE A 612 -36.96 -47.62 24.87
C PHE A 612 -37.39 -49.09 24.88
N ASN A 613 -38.66 -49.32 25.19
CA ASN A 613 -39.34 -50.60 24.99
C ASN A 613 -40.21 -50.47 23.75
N ASP A 614 -40.04 -51.38 22.78
CA ASP A 614 -40.72 -51.31 21.49
C ASP A 614 -42.17 -51.86 21.60
N ALA A 615 -43.07 -51.01 22.09
CA ALA A 615 -44.49 -51.32 22.29
C ALA A 615 -45.40 -50.33 21.52
N ALA A 616 -45.06 -50.06 20.25
CA ALA A 616 -45.78 -49.09 19.41
C ALA A 616 -45.77 -49.40 17.90
N LEU A 617 -45.85 -50.68 17.52
CA LEU A 617 -46.07 -51.10 16.12
C LEU A 617 -47.11 -52.22 16.00
N ASP A 618 -48.34 -51.94 16.45
CA ASP A 618 -49.51 -52.63 15.89
C ASP A 618 -50.74 -51.74 15.87
N GLY A 619 -51.35 -51.60 14.70
CA GLY A 619 -52.24 -50.45 14.43
C GLY A 619 -53.02 -50.47 13.12
N LYS A 620 -53.40 -51.65 12.61
CA LYS A 620 -54.46 -51.77 11.59
C LYS A 620 -55.30 -53.04 11.79
N THR A 621 -56.45 -52.87 12.44
CA THR A 621 -57.54 -53.85 12.40
C THR A 621 -58.21 -53.89 11.02
N ASN A 622 -58.47 -55.10 10.49
CA ASN A 622 -59.80 -55.55 10.02
C ASN A 622 -59.70 -56.80 9.12
N GLY A 623 -60.65 -57.74 9.29
CA GLY A 623 -60.97 -58.77 8.28
C GLY A 623 -60.79 -60.21 8.75
N ALA A 624 -61.89 -60.90 9.04
CA ALA A 624 -61.92 -62.31 9.39
C ALA A 624 -61.67 -63.24 8.17
N GLU A 625 -61.00 -64.37 8.35
CA GLU A 625 -61.59 -65.73 8.41
C GLU A 625 -60.53 -66.85 8.48
N ASN A 626 -60.87 -67.93 9.22
CA ASN A 626 -60.30 -69.30 9.26
C ASN A 626 -58.91 -69.63 8.66
N GLY A 627 -58.02 -70.20 9.49
CA GLY A 627 -56.99 -71.13 9.01
C GLY A 627 -55.83 -71.42 9.98
N HIS A 628 -55.85 -72.59 10.64
CA HIS A 628 -54.76 -73.33 11.29
C HIS A 628 -53.64 -72.60 12.07
N LYS A 629 -53.45 -73.02 13.33
CA LYS A 629 -52.19 -72.83 14.08
C LYS A 629 -51.12 -73.81 13.60
N GLU A 630 -49.89 -73.33 13.45
CA GLU A 630 -48.67 -74.09 13.74
C GLU A 630 -47.83 -73.31 14.77
N GLU A 631 -47.13 -74.03 15.65
CA GLU A 631 -46.31 -73.46 16.72
C GLU A 631 -44.84 -73.50 16.32
N ALA A 632 -44.19 -72.33 16.19
CA ALA A 632 -42.76 -72.11 16.44
C ALA A 632 -42.36 -70.65 16.18
N ASP A 633 -42.01 -69.90 17.23
CA ASP A 633 -40.71 -69.20 17.36
C ASP A 633 -40.72 -68.34 18.64
N GLU A 634 -39.60 -68.31 19.37
CA GLU A 634 -39.49 -67.61 20.66
C GLU A 634 -39.39 -66.08 20.47
N GLU A 635 -40.26 -65.33 21.14
CA GLU A 635 -40.24 -63.85 21.13
C GLU A 635 -38.97 -63.29 21.81
N VAL A 636 -38.01 -62.81 21.01
CA VAL A 636 -36.83 -62.09 21.53
C VAL A 636 -37.19 -60.63 21.82
N ASN A 637 -37.44 -60.35 23.10
CA ASN A 637 -37.74 -59.02 23.63
C ASN A 637 -36.62 -58.00 23.32
N ARG A 638 -36.94 -56.90 22.63
CA ARG A 638 -35.97 -55.88 22.17
C ARG A 638 -35.99 -54.63 23.06
N THR A 639 -34.92 -54.43 23.82
CA THR A 639 -34.65 -53.19 24.56
C THR A 639 -33.53 -52.39 23.92
N GLU A 640 -33.76 -51.11 23.63
CA GLU A 640 -32.73 -50.14 23.20
C GLU A 640 -32.47 -49.11 24.30
N VAL A 641 -31.22 -48.66 24.43
CA VAL A 641 -30.80 -47.70 25.48
C VAL A 641 -30.02 -46.55 24.85
N LYS A 642 -30.45 -45.30 25.07
CA LYS A 642 -29.73 -44.09 24.68
C LYS A 642 -29.08 -43.44 25.90
N PHE A 643 -27.78 -43.18 25.82
CA PHE A 643 -27.06 -42.32 26.74
C PHE A 643 -26.90 -40.94 26.10
N THR A 644 -27.06 -39.86 26.87
CA THR A 644 -26.74 -38.50 26.42
C THR A 644 -25.57 -37.98 27.26
N VAL A 645 -24.48 -37.66 26.57
CA VAL A 645 -23.21 -37.18 27.12
C VAL A 645 -23.16 -35.66 26.95
N MET A 646 -22.94 -34.95 28.05
CA MET A 646 -22.84 -33.48 28.11
C MET A 646 -24.01 -32.72 27.44
N ASP A 647 -25.19 -33.32 27.38
CA ASP A 647 -26.40 -32.81 26.71
C ASP A 647 -26.26 -32.50 25.21
N CYS A 648 -25.16 -32.94 24.56
CA CYS A 648 -24.85 -32.61 23.16
C CYS A 648 -24.52 -33.82 22.27
N VAL A 649 -24.09 -34.97 22.83
CA VAL A 649 -23.81 -36.20 22.08
C VAL A 649 -24.70 -37.34 22.57
N GLY A 650 -25.48 -37.94 21.68
CA GLY A 650 -26.30 -39.11 21.95
C GLY A 650 -25.60 -40.40 21.53
N VAL A 651 -25.61 -41.42 22.40
CA VAL A 651 -25.06 -42.77 22.15
C VAL A 651 -26.18 -43.79 22.30
N LEU A 652 -26.73 -44.27 21.19
CA LEU A 652 -27.82 -45.24 21.13
C LEU A 652 -27.25 -46.66 20.98
N VAL A 653 -27.47 -47.50 21.98
CA VAL A 653 -27.05 -48.91 22.01
C VAL A 653 -28.25 -49.80 21.68
N LYS A 654 -28.11 -50.56 20.59
CA LYS A 654 -29.13 -51.46 20.05
C LYS A 654 -28.77 -52.93 20.35
N SER A 655 -29.78 -53.80 20.36
CA SER A 655 -29.58 -55.23 20.56
C SER A 655 -28.59 -55.82 19.53
N GLY A 656 -27.69 -56.69 19.99
CA GLY A 656 -26.61 -57.26 19.17
C GLY A 656 -25.33 -56.40 19.09
N GLY A 657 -25.11 -55.45 20.01
CA GLY A 657 -23.84 -54.73 20.16
C GLY A 657 -23.62 -53.59 19.16
N ARG A 658 -24.64 -53.18 18.41
CA ARG A 658 -24.56 -52.02 17.52
C ARG A 658 -24.73 -50.74 18.33
N VAL A 659 -23.80 -49.79 18.16
CA VAL A 659 -23.85 -48.49 18.82
C VAL A 659 -23.86 -47.39 17.75
N GLU A 660 -24.73 -46.41 17.93
CA GLU A 660 -24.92 -45.27 17.03
C GLU A 660 -24.69 -43.99 17.83
N VAL A 661 -23.65 -43.23 17.45
CA VAL A 661 -23.31 -41.94 18.05
C VAL A 661 -23.86 -40.83 17.15
N GLU A 662 -24.65 -39.93 17.71
CA GLU A 662 -25.36 -38.84 17.01
C GLU A 662 -25.10 -37.50 17.71
N TRP A 663 -24.75 -36.46 16.96
CA TRP A 663 -24.55 -35.10 17.47
C TRP A 663 -24.81 -34.05 16.39
N GLU A 664 -25.02 -32.79 16.80
CA GLU A 664 -25.01 -31.64 15.89
C GLU A 664 -23.56 -31.22 15.63
N GLY A 665 -23.16 -31.20 14.34
CA GLY A 665 -21.79 -30.93 13.92
C GLY A 665 -21.36 -29.49 14.19
N ASN A 666 -20.48 -29.31 15.16
CA ASN A 666 -19.81 -28.05 15.47
C ASN A 666 -18.55 -28.33 16.30
N VAL A 667 -17.60 -27.40 16.31
CA VAL A 667 -16.25 -27.57 16.90
C VAL A 667 -16.24 -28.08 18.35
N ILE A 668 -17.25 -27.74 19.15
CA ILE A 668 -17.37 -28.19 20.55
C ILE A 668 -17.93 -29.61 20.61
N ASN A 669 -19.05 -29.85 19.92
CA ASN A 669 -19.70 -31.16 19.89
C ASN A 669 -18.85 -32.23 19.20
N ASP A 670 -18.13 -31.87 18.14
CA ASP A 670 -17.22 -32.75 17.41
C ASP A 670 -16.10 -33.25 18.34
N GLY A 671 -15.47 -32.36 19.12
CA GLY A 671 -14.45 -32.74 20.09
C GLY A 671 -14.97 -33.63 21.24
N ILE A 672 -16.23 -33.45 21.65
CA ILE A 672 -16.89 -34.31 22.63
C ILE A 672 -17.25 -35.68 21.98
N ALA A 673 -17.70 -35.69 20.73
CA ALA A 673 -18.03 -36.90 19.99
C ALA A 673 -16.78 -37.76 19.72
N ASP A 674 -15.66 -37.15 19.35
CA ASP A 674 -14.36 -37.82 19.20
C ASP A 674 -13.90 -38.45 20.52
N ALA A 675 -14.06 -37.74 21.65
CA ALA A 675 -13.73 -38.28 22.97
C ALA A 675 -14.67 -39.46 23.34
N VAL A 676 -15.97 -39.36 23.04
CA VAL A 676 -16.95 -40.45 23.22
C VAL A 676 -16.59 -41.66 22.36
N LEU A 677 -16.23 -41.47 21.09
CA LEU A 677 -15.79 -42.54 20.19
C LEU A 677 -14.49 -43.20 20.67
N ALA A 678 -13.51 -42.42 21.14
CA ALA A 678 -12.27 -42.94 21.70
C ALA A 678 -12.51 -43.81 22.94
N VAL A 679 -13.43 -43.41 23.83
CA VAL A 679 -13.87 -44.25 24.97
C VAL A 679 -14.50 -45.54 24.46
N LEU A 680 -15.45 -45.48 23.52
CA LEU A 680 -16.15 -46.65 22.99
C LEU A 680 -15.19 -47.66 22.33
N PHE A 681 -14.20 -47.21 21.55
CA PHE A 681 -13.15 -48.08 21.01
C PHE A 681 -12.25 -48.68 22.10
N THR A 682 -11.93 -47.91 23.15
CA THR A 682 -11.11 -48.39 24.27
C THR A 682 -11.83 -49.49 25.05
N VAL A 683 -13.15 -49.38 25.23
CA VAL A 683 -13.99 -50.34 25.97
C VAL A 683 -13.92 -51.74 25.39
N GLU A 684 -13.96 -51.89 24.06
CA GLU A 684 -13.88 -53.21 23.40
C GLU A 684 -12.51 -53.89 23.62
N SER A 685 -11.44 -53.10 23.74
CA SER A 685 -10.08 -53.59 24.03
C SER A 685 -9.81 -53.84 25.52
N SER A 686 -10.76 -53.53 26.41
CA SER A 686 -10.53 -53.57 27.86
C SER A 686 -10.33 -54.99 28.41
N PRO A 687 -9.51 -55.19 29.46
CA PRO A 687 -9.36 -56.49 30.13
C PRO A 687 -10.68 -57.05 30.71
N ALA A 688 -11.66 -56.18 30.96
CA ALA A 688 -13.00 -56.57 31.38
C ALA A 688 -13.77 -57.24 30.22
N ALA A 689 -13.79 -56.63 29.04
CA ALA A 689 -14.41 -57.20 27.84
C ALA A 689 -13.76 -58.55 27.44
N VAL A 690 -12.42 -58.66 27.54
CA VAL A 690 -11.68 -59.91 27.26
C VAL A 690 -12.03 -61.04 28.24
N ARG A 691 -12.30 -60.72 29.52
CA ARG A 691 -12.81 -61.70 30.50
C ARG A 691 -14.27 -62.09 30.24
N GLN A 692 -15.06 -61.20 29.65
CA GLN A 692 -16.47 -61.46 29.36
C GLN A 692 -16.65 -62.32 28.10
N SER A 693 -15.77 -62.16 27.09
CA SER A 693 -15.76 -62.94 25.84
C SER A 693 -15.10 -64.32 25.92
N SER A 694 -14.50 -64.69 27.05
CA SER A 694 -13.77 -65.97 27.23
C SER A 694 -14.57 -67.09 27.91
N LYS A 695 -15.91 -66.98 28.00
CA LYS A 695 -16.78 -68.08 28.44
C LYS A 695 -16.80 -69.21 27.41
N GLN A 696 -16.49 -70.43 27.84
CA GLN A 696 -16.61 -71.62 26.98
C GLN A 696 -18.08 -71.92 26.68
N HIS A 697 -18.39 -72.12 25.40
CA HIS A 697 -19.64 -72.77 24.99
C HIS A 697 -19.43 -74.30 24.95
N SER A 698 -20.37 -75.04 25.52
CA SER A 698 -20.45 -76.50 25.38
C SER A 698 -21.08 -76.87 24.04
N HIS A 699 -20.45 -77.78 23.30
CA HIS A 699 -21.01 -78.35 22.07
C HIS A 699 -21.03 -79.88 22.19
N ASN A 700 -22.22 -80.48 22.10
CA ASN A 700 -22.38 -81.92 22.01
C ASN A 700 -22.07 -82.38 20.59
N HIS A 701 -21.27 -83.43 20.45
CA HIS A 701 -21.05 -84.11 19.17
C HIS A 701 -21.96 -85.33 19.06
N ALA A 702 -22.90 -85.31 18.12
CA ALA A 702 -23.61 -86.48 17.64
C ALA A 702 -23.23 -86.71 16.17
N SER A 703 -22.78 -87.92 15.86
CA SER A 703 -22.28 -88.31 14.54
C SER A 703 -23.22 -89.31 13.86
N THR A 704 -23.68 -89.01 12.65
CA THR A 704 -24.22 -89.99 11.70
C THR A 704 -23.83 -89.60 10.28
N ALA A 705 -23.47 -90.58 9.47
CA ALA A 705 -23.02 -90.41 8.09
C ALA A 705 -24.03 -91.01 7.10
N SER A 706 -24.19 -90.38 5.93
CA SER A 706 -24.61 -91.03 4.68
C SER A 706 -24.52 -90.05 3.49
N ASP A 707 -23.61 -90.38 2.57
CA ASP A 707 -23.72 -90.38 1.10
C ASP A 707 -24.22 -89.20 0.24
N ASP A 708 -23.49 -89.08 -0.88
CA ASP A 708 -23.82 -88.64 -2.24
C ASP A 708 -24.08 -87.18 -2.67
N ILE A 709 -23.01 -86.62 -3.27
CA ILE A 709 -22.91 -86.12 -4.66
C ILE A 709 -23.84 -84.97 -5.13
N SER A 710 -23.15 -83.88 -5.53
CA SER A 710 -23.49 -82.84 -6.53
C SER A 710 -23.98 -81.46 -6.04
N ALA A 711 -23.02 -80.55 -5.78
CA ALA A 711 -23.12 -79.11 -6.10
C ALA A 711 -21.78 -78.38 -5.83
N THR A 712 -20.91 -78.21 -6.83
CA THR A 712 -19.68 -77.40 -6.72
C THR A 712 -19.91 -75.97 -7.23
N LYS A 713 -20.15 -75.02 -6.31
CA LYS A 713 -19.79 -73.57 -6.44
C LYS A 713 -20.08 -72.80 -5.14
N PHE A 714 -19.18 -71.85 -4.80
CA PHE A 714 -19.26 -70.89 -3.68
C PHE A 714 -19.18 -71.40 -2.22
N ALA A 715 -18.00 -71.86 -1.76
CA ALA A 715 -17.66 -71.90 -0.33
C ALA A 715 -16.15 -72.00 0.02
N HIS A 716 -15.24 -71.22 -0.60
CA HIS A 716 -13.83 -71.14 -0.14
C HIS A 716 -13.19 -69.74 -0.29
N ARG A 717 -13.58 -68.82 0.60
CA ARG A 717 -12.77 -67.71 1.14
C ARG A 717 -13.13 -67.56 2.63
N PHE A 718 -12.27 -66.97 3.44
CA PHE A 718 -12.42 -66.81 4.90
C PHE A 718 -12.17 -68.05 5.80
N LYS A 719 -11.26 -68.94 5.40
CA LYS A 719 -10.28 -69.46 6.37
C LYS A 719 -9.06 -68.53 6.32
N ASP A 720 -8.50 -68.20 7.48
CA ASP A 720 -7.47 -67.18 7.75
C ASP A 720 -7.97 -65.76 8.14
N LYS A 721 -8.68 -65.68 9.27
CA LYS A 721 -8.59 -64.49 10.13
C LYS A 721 -7.42 -64.72 11.11
N PRO A 722 -6.34 -63.92 11.09
CA PRO A 722 -5.24 -64.10 12.04
C PRO A 722 -5.71 -63.78 13.47
N HIS A 723 -5.26 -64.56 14.44
CA HIS A 723 -5.51 -64.29 15.87
C HIS A 723 -5.02 -62.88 16.25
N PRO A 724 -5.77 -62.11 17.05
CA PRO A 724 -5.36 -60.76 17.49
C PRO A 724 -4.10 -60.72 18.37
N HIS A 725 -3.52 -61.88 18.70
CA HIS A 725 -2.28 -62.03 19.45
C HIS A 725 -1.11 -62.59 18.60
N ARG A 726 -1.22 -62.63 17.27
CA ARG A 726 -0.06 -62.89 16.41
C ARG A 726 0.91 -61.72 16.56
N THR A 727 2.16 -62.01 16.94
CA THR A 727 3.22 -61.00 16.97
C THR A 727 3.35 -60.37 15.57
N PRO A 728 3.22 -59.03 15.44
CA PRO A 728 3.36 -58.39 14.14
C PRO A 728 4.80 -58.56 13.64
N ASP A 729 4.94 -58.82 12.35
CA ASP A 729 6.25 -58.95 11.73
C ASP A 729 7.03 -57.62 11.82
N PRO A 730 8.36 -57.63 11.68
CA PRO A 730 9.18 -56.42 11.79
C PRO A 730 8.78 -55.27 10.86
N SER A 731 8.26 -55.56 9.65
CA SER A 731 7.83 -54.52 8.72
C SER A 731 6.51 -53.87 9.15
N THR A 732 5.55 -54.66 9.67
CA THR A 732 4.32 -54.15 10.30
C THR A 732 4.63 -53.30 11.55
N ARG A 733 5.68 -53.65 12.32
CA ARG A 733 6.14 -52.84 13.46
C ARG A 733 6.73 -51.51 13.02
N LEU A 734 7.55 -51.49 11.97
CA LEU A 734 8.07 -50.24 11.37
C LEU A 734 6.93 -49.36 10.84
N ALA A 735 5.96 -49.93 10.11
CA ALA A 735 4.82 -49.18 9.57
C ALA A 735 3.98 -48.50 10.66
N ARG A 736 3.80 -49.15 11.82
CA ARG A 736 3.13 -48.53 12.99
C ARG A 736 3.96 -47.40 13.61
N LEU A 737 5.29 -47.54 13.65
CA LEU A 737 6.17 -46.47 14.11
C LEU A 737 6.13 -45.26 13.16
N PHE A 738 6.09 -45.49 11.84
CA PHE A 738 5.89 -44.41 10.87
C PHE A 738 4.53 -43.72 11.05
N LEU A 739 3.41 -44.44 11.09
CA LEU A 739 2.10 -43.83 11.37
C LEU A 739 2.09 -42.95 12.64
N PHE A 740 2.78 -43.38 13.70
CA PHE A 740 2.90 -42.60 14.94
C PHE A 740 3.79 -41.34 14.79
N LEU A 741 4.89 -41.44 14.04
CA LEU A 741 5.79 -40.30 13.78
C LEU A 741 5.18 -39.31 12.77
N GLU A 742 4.52 -39.79 11.72
CA GLU A 742 3.81 -39.01 10.71
C GLU A 742 2.65 -38.22 11.36
N ALA A 743 1.92 -38.82 12.30
CA ALA A 743 0.90 -38.13 13.08
C ALA A 743 1.45 -37.02 14.02
N GLN A 744 2.75 -37.04 14.35
CA GLN A 744 3.40 -36.06 15.24
C GLN A 744 4.24 -35.00 14.51
N PHE A 745 4.73 -35.31 13.30
CA PHE A 745 5.65 -34.47 12.54
C PHE A 745 5.23 -34.18 11.09
N GLY A 746 4.18 -34.84 10.58
CA GLY A 746 3.68 -34.75 9.20
C GLY A 746 4.21 -35.87 8.30
N GLU A 747 3.39 -36.32 7.34
CA GLU A 747 3.72 -37.42 6.41
C GLU A 747 4.97 -37.12 5.57
N GLU A 748 5.09 -35.91 5.01
CA GLU A 748 6.25 -35.52 4.19
C GLU A 748 7.57 -35.36 4.99
N ALA A 749 7.49 -35.32 6.33
CA ALA A 749 8.62 -35.04 7.23
C ALA A 749 9.42 -36.29 7.62
N VAL A 750 8.87 -37.50 7.47
CA VAL A 750 9.44 -38.76 7.97
C VAL A 750 9.93 -39.62 6.81
N ARG A 751 11.17 -40.15 6.88
CA ARG A 751 11.76 -40.98 5.83
C ARG A 751 12.65 -42.11 6.39
N PRO A 752 12.66 -43.32 5.80
CA PRO A 752 13.61 -44.36 6.18
C PRO A 752 15.06 -43.99 5.79
N ILE A 753 16.02 -44.28 6.67
CA ILE A 753 17.45 -44.23 6.37
C ILE A 753 17.87 -45.58 5.78
N THR A 754 18.42 -45.57 4.57
CA THR A 754 18.79 -46.78 3.82
C THR A 754 20.25 -47.24 4.01
N LEU A 755 21.11 -46.40 4.57
CA LEU A 755 22.54 -46.66 4.78
C LEU A 755 22.88 -46.84 6.28
N PRO A 756 23.80 -47.73 6.66
CA PRO A 756 24.31 -47.84 8.04
C PRO A 756 24.97 -46.55 8.56
N ARG A 757 25.01 -46.39 9.89
CA ARG A 757 25.50 -45.19 10.60
C ARG A 757 26.92 -44.74 10.22
N ASN A 758 27.77 -45.67 9.82
CA ASN A 758 29.18 -45.43 9.46
C ASN A 758 29.48 -45.69 7.96
N SER A 759 28.47 -45.64 7.08
CA SER A 759 28.66 -45.98 5.67
C SER A 759 29.70 -45.10 4.98
N THR A 760 30.62 -45.75 4.26
CA THR A 760 31.64 -45.09 3.41
C THR A 760 31.16 -44.84 1.98
N THR A 761 29.93 -45.28 1.64
CA THR A 761 29.32 -45.15 0.32
C THR A 761 28.80 -43.72 0.10
N THR A 762 29.34 -43.01 -0.90
CA THR A 762 28.95 -41.62 -1.20
C THR A 762 27.64 -41.56 -2.00
N ALA A 763 26.58 -41.01 -1.39
CA ALA A 763 25.28 -40.87 -2.04
C ALA A 763 25.32 -39.87 -3.22
N THR A 764 25.01 -40.34 -4.42
CA THR A 764 24.80 -39.50 -5.61
C THR A 764 23.50 -38.72 -5.48
N THR A 765 23.55 -37.41 -5.75
CA THR A 765 22.38 -36.52 -5.75
C THR A 765 22.12 -35.98 -7.15
N ASN A 766 20.97 -36.33 -7.73
CA ASN A 766 20.39 -35.74 -8.94
C ASN A 766 18.91 -35.45 -8.63
N GLY A 767 18.31 -34.31 -8.98
CA GLY A 767 18.83 -33.06 -9.58
C GLY A 767 17.83 -31.93 -9.25
N THR A 768 17.74 -30.77 -9.92
CA THR A 768 18.44 -30.16 -11.07
C THR A 768 18.11 -28.64 -11.03
N PRO A 769 18.79 -27.69 -11.73
CA PRO A 769 18.36 -27.33 -13.10
C PRO A 769 19.41 -26.66 -14.05
N ALA A 770 19.41 -27.02 -15.34
CA ALA A 770 19.86 -26.24 -16.52
C ALA A 770 19.51 -27.03 -17.82
N ALA A 771 18.73 -26.51 -18.78
CA ALA A 771 19.13 -25.76 -20.00
C ALA A 771 20.11 -26.55 -20.92
N THR A 772 19.93 -26.72 -22.24
CA THR A 772 19.09 -26.09 -23.30
C THR A 772 18.42 -27.18 -24.21
N THR A 773 17.86 -27.02 -25.43
CA THR A 773 17.77 -25.94 -26.46
C THR A 773 16.58 -26.15 -27.43
N ASP A 774 16.10 -25.06 -28.04
CA ASP A 774 15.50 -24.85 -29.38
C ASP A 774 14.64 -25.90 -30.15
N ALA A 775 13.40 -25.45 -30.43
CA ALA A 775 12.66 -25.43 -31.71
C ALA A 775 12.43 -26.71 -32.55
N ASP A 776 11.16 -27.09 -32.72
CA ASP A 776 10.40 -26.78 -33.95
C ASP A 776 8.87 -26.91 -33.77
N THR A 777 8.09 -26.27 -34.64
CA THR A 777 6.60 -26.31 -34.74
C THR A 777 6.23 -26.71 -36.19
N PRO A 778 5.01 -27.22 -36.55
CA PRO A 778 3.71 -26.59 -36.21
C PRO A 778 2.46 -27.50 -36.00
N SER A 779 1.45 -26.88 -35.37
CA SER A 779 -0.01 -27.10 -35.55
C SER A 779 -0.64 -28.51 -35.46
N SER A 780 -1.62 -28.68 -34.54
CA SER A 780 -3.04 -28.52 -34.92
C SER A 780 -4.03 -28.66 -33.75
N ASN A 781 -5.09 -27.85 -33.82
CA ASN A 781 -6.47 -27.98 -33.31
C ASN A 781 -6.80 -28.46 -31.86
N ALA A 782 -7.63 -27.63 -31.22
CA ALA A 782 -8.45 -27.88 -30.02
C ALA A 782 -9.60 -28.89 -30.30
N PRO A 783 -10.49 -29.26 -29.33
CA PRO A 783 -10.61 -28.77 -27.95
C PRO A 783 -10.70 -29.86 -26.85
N ALA A 784 -10.64 -29.42 -25.59
CA ALA A 784 -11.01 -30.23 -24.43
C ALA A 784 -12.53 -30.17 -24.17
N PRO A 785 -13.11 -31.25 -23.63
CA PRO A 785 -14.12 -31.10 -22.58
C PRO A 785 -13.79 -31.93 -21.33
N GLU A 786 -14.53 -31.62 -20.27
CA GLU A 786 -14.49 -32.19 -18.93
C GLU A 786 -14.75 -33.71 -18.92
N THR A 787 -14.19 -34.45 -17.96
CA THR A 787 -15.00 -35.11 -16.90
C THR A 787 -14.17 -35.81 -15.82
N THR A 788 -14.84 -35.97 -14.68
CA THR A 788 -14.48 -36.59 -13.42
C THR A 788 -14.10 -38.09 -13.45
N SER A 789 -13.41 -38.49 -12.37
CA SER A 789 -13.67 -39.69 -11.54
C SER A 789 -12.70 -40.88 -11.57
N THR A 790 -12.28 -41.23 -10.35
CA THR A 790 -12.11 -42.58 -9.77
C THR A 790 -11.21 -43.64 -10.43
N THR A 791 -10.15 -43.97 -9.70
CA THR A 791 -9.80 -45.32 -9.22
C THR A 791 -9.72 -46.47 -10.23
N GLU A 792 -8.52 -47.03 -10.42
CA GLU A 792 -8.25 -48.40 -9.93
C GLU A 792 -6.75 -48.74 -9.82
N ARG A 793 -6.44 -49.68 -8.93
CA ARG A 793 -5.10 -50.29 -8.76
C ARG A 793 -5.00 -51.53 -9.65
N HIS A 794 -3.82 -51.78 -10.20
CA HIS A 794 -3.07 -53.05 -10.38
C HIS A 794 -2.04 -52.76 -11.50
N GLY A 795 -0.76 -53.13 -11.46
CA GLY A 795 0.02 -53.91 -10.49
C GLY A 795 1.18 -54.59 -11.23
N ILE A 796 2.19 -55.07 -10.49
CA ILE A 796 3.23 -56.03 -10.93
C ILE A 796 4.45 -55.46 -11.70
N THR A 797 5.54 -55.30 -10.92
CA THR A 797 6.97 -55.49 -11.24
C THR A 797 7.64 -54.78 -12.44
N GLU A 798 8.54 -53.85 -12.11
CA GLU A 798 9.93 -53.93 -12.59
C GLU A 798 10.89 -53.86 -11.40
N SER A 799 11.78 -54.84 -11.30
CA SER A 799 12.81 -54.93 -10.26
C SER A 799 14.14 -54.41 -10.79
N TYR A 800 14.52 -53.19 -10.42
CA TYR A 800 15.87 -52.68 -10.61
C TYR A 800 16.66 -52.76 -9.29
N SER A 801 17.74 -53.54 -9.31
CA SER A 801 18.57 -53.85 -8.15
C SER A 801 19.44 -52.66 -7.74
N ALA A 802 19.07 -51.99 -6.64
CA ALA A 802 19.90 -50.99 -5.98
C ALA A 802 21.10 -51.59 -5.19
N ASP A 803 21.39 -52.87 -5.36
CA ASP A 803 22.46 -53.59 -4.67
C ASP A 803 23.88 -53.30 -5.23
N ASP A 804 24.01 -52.80 -6.47
CA ASP A 804 25.32 -52.74 -7.16
C ASP A 804 26.21 -51.53 -6.83
N GLN A 805 25.86 -50.71 -5.83
CA GLN A 805 26.69 -49.57 -5.39
C GLN A 805 27.03 -49.55 -3.89
N LEU A 806 26.60 -50.55 -3.11
CA LEU A 806 26.91 -50.66 -1.68
C LEU A 806 28.26 -51.35 -1.44
N SER A 807 29.08 -50.80 -0.55
CA SER A 807 30.33 -51.43 -0.11
C SER A 807 30.08 -52.82 0.51
N ALA A 808 31.08 -53.71 0.45
CA ALA A 808 30.96 -55.05 1.04
C ALA A 808 30.70 -55.01 2.56
N GLU A 809 31.26 -54.00 3.24
CA GLU A 809 31.07 -53.74 4.66
C GLU A 809 29.63 -53.29 4.96
N ASP A 810 29.08 -52.36 4.16
CA ASP A 810 27.68 -51.92 4.29
C ASP A 810 26.67 -53.06 4.09
N LYS A 811 26.93 -53.96 3.11
CA LYS A 811 26.09 -55.15 2.86
C LYS A 811 26.14 -56.14 4.02
N GLN A 812 27.31 -56.33 4.64
CA GLN A 812 27.47 -57.20 5.80
C GLN A 812 26.73 -56.64 7.02
N GLU A 813 26.76 -55.33 7.21
CA GLU A 813 26.10 -54.65 8.33
C GLU A 813 24.58 -54.59 8.18
N LEU A 814 24.05 -54.29 6.98
CA LEU A 814 22.61 -54.40 6.69
C LEU A 814 22.09 -55.82 6.98
N LYS A 815 22.86 -56.85 6.61
CA LYS A 815 22.52 -58.25 6.91
C LYS A 815 22.53 -58.55 8.42
N ARG A 816 23.39 -57.91 9.21
CA ARG A 816 23.39 -57.99 10.68
C ARG A 816 22.12 -57.39 11.27
N LEU A 817 21.73 -56.20 10.82
CA LEU A 817 20.52 -55.50 11.28
C LEU A 817 19.24 -56.26 10.91
N HIS A 818 19.15 -56.80 9.69
CA HIS A 818 18.03 -57.65 9.26
C HIS A 818 17.90 -58.92 10.12
N ASN A 819 19.03 -59.56 10.49
CA ASN A 819 19.03 -60.72 11.40
C ASN A 819 18.60 -60.37 12.84
N LEU A 820 18.73 -59.10 13.26
CA LEU A 820 18.22 -58.59 14.54
C LEU A 820 16.73 -58.19 14.47
N GLY A 821 16.08 -58.32 13.32
CA GLY A 821 14.70 -57.89 13.11
C GLY A 821 14.53 -56.38 12.94
N ILE A 822 15.59 -55.67 12.55
CA ILE A 822 15.57 -54.23 12.25
C ILE A 822 15.51 -54.08 10.72
N PRO A 823 14.36 -53.72 10.11
CA PRO A 823 14.21 -53.70 8.65
C PRO A 823 14.98 -52.57 7.94
N VAL A 824 15.21 -51.43 8.61
CA VAL A 824 16.00 -50.29 8.10
C VAL A 824 16.94 -49.76 9.20
N PRO A 825 18.16 -49.32 8.89
CA PRO A 825 19.10 -48.78 9.89
C PRO A 825 18.55 -47.66 10.78
N GLY A 826 17.70 -46.78 10.23
CA GLY A 826 17.21 -45.61 10.96
C GLY A 826 16.03 -44.91 10.30
N VAL A 827 15.62 -43.80 10.91
CA VAL A 827 14.54 -42.91 10.46
C VAL A 827 15.03 -41.46 10.49
N GLU A 828 14.85 -40.73 9.40
CA GLU A 828 15.12 -39.30 9.31
C GLU A 828 13.80 -38.52 9.48
N ILE A 829 13.82 -37.50 10.34
CA ILE A 829 12.69 -36.59 10.60
C ILE A 829 13.17 -35.17 10.31
N LYS A 830 12.53 -34.50 9.36
CA LYS A 830 12.86 -33.14 8.94
C LYS A 830 11.83 -32.14 9.48
N PHE A 831 12.29 -31.12 10.20
CA PHE A 831 11.44 -30.06 10.76
C PHE A 831 12.05 -28.69 10.45
N ASP A 832 11.36 -27.88 9.64
CA ASP A 832 11.88 -26.67 9.00
C ASP A 832 13.24 -26.91 8.29
N ARG A 833 14.29 -26.29 8.83
CA ARG A 833 15.69 -26.37 8.38
C ARG A 833 16.53 -27.38 9.17
N PHE A 834 15.94 -28.06 10.15
CA PHE A 834 16.63 -29.01 11.01
C PHE A 834 16.28 -30.44 10.61
N VAL A 835 17.23 -31.34 10.80
CA VAL A 835 17.08 -32.77 10.53
C VAL A 835 17.48 -33.52 11.80
N ALA A 836 16.66 -34.48 12.20
CA ALA A 836 16.93 -35.42 13.28
C ALA A 836 16.98 -36.84 12.71
N LYS A 837 18.05 -37.58 12.97
CA LYS A 837 18.21 -38.99 12.58
C LYS A 837 18.08 -39.87 13.80
N VAL A 838 17.20 -40.87 13.74
CA VAL A 838 16.93 -41.84 14.79
C VAL A 838 17.49 -43.18 14.34
N TRP A 839 18.46 -43.74 15.05
CA TRP A 839 19.04 -45.04 14.72
C TRP A 839 18.25 -46.14 15.43
N LEU A 840 17.76 -47.14 14.69
CA LEU A 840 16.79 -48.11 15.23
C LEU A 840 17.42 -49.25 16.07
N GLU A 841 18.75 -49.34 16.11
CA GLU A 841 19.47 -50.31 16.93
C GLU A 841 19.59 -49.88 18.41
N ASP A 842 19.90 -48.61 18.66
CA ASP A 842 20.15 -48.05 19.99
C ASP A 842 19.14 -46.97 20.41
N LEU A 843 18.23 -46.58 19.50
CA LEU A 843 17.30 -45.46 19.63
C LEU A 843 18.00 -44.11 19.90
N ASP A 844 19.27 -43.96 19.53
CA ASP A 844 19.96 -42.66 19.62
C ASP A 844 19.44 -41.70 18.54
N VAL A 845 19.37 -40.42 18.91
CA VAL A 845 18.83 -39.35 18.09
C VAL A 845 19.94 -38.34 17.81
N GLU A 846 20.40 -38.26 16.57
CA GLU A 846 21.37 -37.28 16.10
C GLU A 846 20.65 -36.07 15.53
N CYS A 847 20.79 -34.90 16.16
CA CYS A 847 20.24 -33.65 15.66
C CYS A 847 21.11 -32.46 16.08
N SER A 848 21.28 -31.48 15.20
CA SER A 848 22.03 -30.24 15.49
C SER A 848 21.32 -29.28 16.45
N ASN A 849 20.03 -29.52 16.74
CA ASN A 849 19.23 -28.73 17.66
C ASN A 849 18.84 -29.58 18.89
N ASN A 850 19.37 -29.21 20.07
CA ASN A 850 19.16 -29.95 21.32
C ASN A 850 17.68 -30.03 21.75
N ALA A 851 16.87 -29.01 21.48
CA ALA A 851 15.45 -29.04 21.83
C ALA A 851 14.66 -29.99 20.93
N LEU A 852 14.96 -30.00 19.63
CA LEU A 852 14.38 -30.96 18.69
C LEU A 852 14.84 -32.40 19.00
N ARG A 853 16.13 -32.59 19.34
CA ARG A 853 16.69 -33.87 19.80
C ARG A 853 15.90 -34.44 20.97
N ALA A 854 15.68 -33.64 22.02
CA ALA A 854 14.96 -34.06 23.21
C ALA A 854 13.48 -34.38 22.92
N ARG A 855 12.80 -33.58 22.08
CA ARG A 855 11.41 -33.84 21.67
C ARG A 855 11.28 -35.13 20.85
N VAL A 856 12.12 -35.31 19.83
CA VAL A 856 12.11 -36.52 18.98
C VAL A 856 12.38 -37.76 19.82
N LYS A 857 13.40 -37.72 20.70
CA LYS A 857 13.70 -38.84 21.60
C LYS A 857 12.51 -39.24 22.47
N ALA A 858 11.87 -38.27 23.14
CA ALA A 858 10.71 -38.55 24.00
C ALA A 858 9.46 -39.06 23.24
N VAL A 859 9.31 -38.73 21.95
CA VAL A 859 8.23 -39.26 21.10
C VAL A 859 8.57 -40.69 20.66
N VAL A 860 9.80 -40.97 20.25
CA VAL A 860 10.26 -42.31 19.85
C VAL A 860 10.17 -43.30 21.01
N GLU A 861 10.63 -42.91 22.22
CA GLU A 861 10.55 -43.76 23.42
C GLU A 861 9.10 -44.20 23.71
N ARG A 862 8.13 -43.26 23.69
CA ARG A 862 6.70 -43.60 23.86
C ARG A 862 6.12 -44.45 22.73
N GLY A 863 6.53 -44.19 21.48
CA GLY A 863 6.10 -44.97 20.32
C GLY A 863 6.57 -46.43 20.37
N VAL A 864 7.75 -46.68 20.94
CA VAL A 864 8.26 -48.04 21.17
C VAL A 864 7.56 -48.71 22.35
N GLU A 865 7.33 -48.00 23.47
CA GLU A 865 6.59 -48.52 24.63
C GLU A 865 5.15 -48.96 24.27
N THR A 866 4.45 -48.19 23.45
CA THR A 866 3.09 -48.54 22.96
C THR A 866 3.06 -49.70 21.95
N GLY A 867 4.23 -50.15 21.46
CA GLY A 867 4.36 -51.20 20.45
C GLY A 867 4.94 -52.54 20.91
N GLY A 868 5.31 -52.69 22.19
CA GLY A 868 6.10 -53.84 22.68
C GLY A 868 5.49 -54.58 23.88
N TYR A 869 5.03 -55.82 23.66
CA TYR A 869 4.89 -56.82 24.73
C TYR A 869 6.20 -57.63 24.83
N PRO A 870 6.75 -57.89 26.03
CA PRO A 870 8.03 -58.61 26.18
C PRO A 870 7.88 -60.11 25.88
N ASP A 871 8.79 -60.65 25.07
CA ASP A 871 8.86 -62.08 24.75
C ASP A 871 9.44 -62.89 25.92
N SER A 872 8.66 -63.83 26.45
CA SER A 872 9.01 -64.64 27.63
C SER A 872 9.34 -66.08 27.23
N GLY A 873 10.57 -66.35 26.78
CA GLY A 873 10.82 -67.57 25.99
C GLY A 873 12.12 -68.39 26.12
N ARG A 874 13.18 -68.01 26.85
CA ARG A 874 14.35 -68.91 27.06
C ARG A 874 15.15 -68.63 28.34
N LYS A 875 15.51 -69.69 29.07
CA LYS A 875 16.21 -69.66 30.38
C LYS A 875 17.71 -70.01 30.26
N ARG A 876 18.46 -69.58 31.30
CA ARG A 876 19.84 -69.96 31.73
C ARG A 876 20.99 -69.18 31.04
N THR A 877 22.04 -68.73 31.72
CA THR A 877 22.43 -68.78 33.17
C THR A 877 23.50 -67.73 33.47
N GLY A 878 23.38 -66.98 34.57
CA GLY A 878 24.39 -66.04 35.09
C GLY A 878 23.86 -65.29 36.33
N PRO A 879 24.69 -64.95 37.33
CA PRO A 879 24.18 -64.57 38.65
C PRO A 879 23.72 -63.11 38.74
N VAL A 880 22.60 -62.91 39.43
CA VAL A 880 22.11 -61.62 39.96
C VAL A 880 22.40 -61.60 41.46
N PRO A 881 22.80 -60.45 42.02
CA PRO A 881 22.22 -60.06 43.30
C PRO A 881 21.86 -58.57 43.40
N SER A 882 20.54 -58.33 43.45
CA SER A 882 19.84 -57.43 44.39
C SER A 882 20.37 -56.02 44.72
N THR A 883 19.47 -55.04 44.60
CA THR A 883 19.40 -53.91 45.55
C THR A 883 17.97 -53.77 46.09
N LYS A 884 17.80 -53.86 47.41
CA LYS A 884 16.55 -53.57 48.11
C LYS A 884 16.65 -52.22 48.83
N LEU A 885 15.53 -51.50 48.81
CA LEU A 885 15.05 -50.49 49.77
C LEU A 885 15.86 -50.24 51.05
N LEU A 886 16.11 -48.95 51.34
CA LEU A 886 16.08 -48.38 52.69
C LEU A 886 15.32 -47.04 52.67
N THR A 887 14.79 -46.65 53.83
CA THR A 887 13.71 -45.66 54.01
C THR A 887 14.11 -44.41 54.83
N ASN A 888 13.17 -43.46 54.94
CA ASN A 888 13.29 -42.09 55.45
C ASN A 888 13.55 -41.91 56.97
N SER A 889 14.01 -40.70 57.33
CA SER A 889 13.68 -39.89 58.52
C SER A 889 14.09 -38.44 58.21
N ASP A 890 13.28 -37.37 58.29
CA ASP A 890 12.04 -37.14 59.03
C ASP A 890 10.91 -36.57 58.17
N GLY A 891 9.66 -36.71 58.63
CA GLY A 891 8.47 -36.44 57.83
C GLY A 891 7.98 -34.98 57.84
N SER A 892 7.81 -34.40 56.66
CA SER A 892 6.61 -33.62 56.28
C SER A 892 6.67 -33.22 54.81
N LEU A 893 5.54 -33.32 54.09
CA LEU A 893 5.34 -32.57 52.84
C LEU A 893 3.84 -32.39 52.61
N ILE A 894 3.39 -31.17 52.85
CA ILE A 894 2.02 -30.67 52.67
C ILE A 894 1.90 -30.14 51.24
N PHE A 895 0.75 -30.33 50.61
CA PHE A 895 0.40 -29.71 49.33
C PHE A 895 0.26 -28.18 49.46
N VAL A 896 0.83 -27.42 48.51
CA VAL A 896 0.13 -26.44 47.63
C VAL A 896 1.14 -25.47 46.97
N CYS A 897 0.89 -25.16 45.70
CA CYS A 897 1.53 -24.18 44.80
C CYS A 897 1.57 -22.72 45.36
N PRO A 898 2.28 -21.72 44.77
CA PRO A 898 2.34 -21.49 43.31
C PRO A 898 3.63 -20.87 42.70
N SER A 899 3.52 -20.60 41.40
CA SER A 899 4.35 -19.81 40.47
C SER A 899 5.18 -18.63 41.01
N SER A 900 6.36 -18.41 40.40
CA SER A 900 6.85 -17.05 40.07
C SER A 900 8.01 -17.01 39.06
N THR A 901 8.12 -15.86 38.40
CA THR A 901 9.23 -15.33 37.57
C THR A 901 10.66 -15.43 38.16
N PRO A 902 11.72 -15.31 37.34
CA PRO A 902 13.11 -15.45 37.78
C PRO A 902 13.72 -14.16 38.35
N GLN A 903 14.55 -14.29 39.38
CA GLN A 903 15.56 -13.30 39.79
C GLN A 903 16.90 -13.97 40.16
N SER A 904 17.95 -13.15 40.18
CA SER A 904 19.38 -13.48 40.27
C SER A 904 19.85 -14.23 41.51
N LEU A 905 21.03 -14.87 41.42
CA LEU A 905 22.01 -14.93 42.53
C LEU A 905 23.46 -15.10 42.03
N HIS A 906 24.44 -15.02 42.95
CA HIS A 906 25.75 -14.35 42.74
C HIS A 906 26.99 -15.23 43.03
N SER A 907 28.13 -14.88 42.41
CA SER A 907 29.52 -14.99 42.97
C SER A 907 30.16 -16.42 43.04
N PRO A 908 31.51 -16.60 43.24
CA PRO A 908 32.51 -15.66 43.79
C PRO A 908 33.90 -15.50 43.07
N LEU A 909 34.73 -14.67 43.74
CA LEU A 909 36.09 -14.08 43.53
C LEU A 909 37.28 -15.10 43.36
N PRO A 910 38.60 -14.71 43.18
CA PRO A 910 39.28 -13.41 43.49
C PRO A 910 40.49 -12.89 42.62
N SER A 911 40.77 -11.57 42.75
CA SER A 911 42.13 -10.89 42.73
C SER A 911 42.98 -10.85 41.42
N ARG A 912 43.96 -9.95 41.16
CA ARG A 912 44.60 -8.81 41.88
C ARG A 912 45.40 -7.89 40.89
N LEU A 913 45.95 -6.75 41.38
CA LEU A 913 46.88 -5.75 40.74
C LEU A 913 46.20 -4.74 39.77
N SER A 914 46.09 -3.42 40.00
CA SER A 914 47.04 -2.33 40.36
C SER A 914 47.93 -1.87 39.17
N SER A 915 48.15 -0.59 38.87
CA SER A 915 48.01 0.66 39.67
C SER A 915 48.04 1.96 38.80
N THR A 916 47.55 3.09 39.35
CA THR A 916 48.02 4.50 39.13
C THR A 916 48.04 5.11 37.71
N SER A 917 47.91 6.43 37.47
CA SER A 917 47.40 7.60 38.23
C SER A 917 47.42 8.82 37.27
N ALA A 918 46.55 9.81 37.49
CA ALA A 918 46.78 11.27 37.33
C ALA A 918 45.55 12.03 36.81
N LYS A 919 45.21 13.11 37.50
CA LYS A 919 44.27 14.14 37.06
C LYS A 919 45.00 15.19 36.22
N MET A 920 44.30 15.84 35.31
CA MET A 920 44.57 17.25 35.01
C MET A 920 43.25 17.99 34.78
N ALA A 921 43.13 19.18 35.35
CA ALA A 921 41.94 20.03 35.27
C ALA A 921 42.33 21.40 34.72
N THR A 922 41.51 21.96 33.84
CA THR A 922 41.57 23.35 33.39
C THR A 922 40.16 23.92 33.22
N SER A 923 40.05 25.25 33.33
CA SER A 923 38.84 26.04 33.59
C SER A 923 37.99 26.38 32.35
N PRO A 924 36.69 26.72 32.51
CA PRO A 924 35.85 27.31 31.46
C PRO A 924 36.21 28.79 31.24
N PRO A 925 36.10 29.35 30.01
CA PRO A 925 34.84 29.97 29.52
C PRO A 925 34.72 29.90 27.96
N PRO A 926 33.80 30.62 27.25
CA PRO A 926 32.67 31.42 27.71
C PRO A 926 31.30 30.96 27.18
N THR A 927 30.24 31.55 27.75
CA THR A 927 28.85 31.39 27.33
C THR A 927 28.61 31.96 25.92
N ALA A 928 28.12 31.13 25.00
CA ALA A 928 27.47 31.57 23.77
C ALA A 928 25.98 31.23 23.84
N THR A 929 25.12 32.11 23.33
CA THR A 929 23.66 32.07 23.48
C THR A 929 23.02 30.93 22.67
N GLY A 930 23.00 29.72 23.24
CA GLY A 930 22.27 28.57 22.72
C GLY A 930 20.77 28.65 23.03
N SER A 931 19.94 28.55 22.00
CA SER A 931 18.48 28.48 22.14
C SER A 931 18.07 27.23 22.92
N SER A 932 17.27 27.40 23.97
CA SER A 932 16.74 26.30 24.81
C SER A 932 15.95 25.23 24.05
N LYS A 933 15.53 25.53 22.81
CA LYS A 933 14.93 24.55 21.89
C LYS A 933 15.90 23.44 21.47
N LEU A 934 17.21 23.72 21.37
CA LEU A 934 18.19 22.74 20.89
C LEU A 934 18.45 21.63 21.91
N ASP A 935 18.58 21.98 23.19
CA ASP A 935 18.80 20.99 24.25
C ASP A 935 17.52 20.23 24.60
N ALA A 936 16.34 20.86 24.47
CA ALA A 936 15.05 20.18 24.50
C ALA A 936 14.88 19.20 23.32
N ALA A 937 15.40 19.52 22.14
CA ALA A 937 15.41 18.60 20.99
C ALA A 937 16.36 17.41 21.20
N LYS A 938 17.59 17.65 21.71
CA LYS A 938 18.52 16.56 22.09
C LYS A 938 17.91 15.62 23.13
N ALA A 939 17.25 16.17 24.16
CA ALA A 939 16.56 15.37 25.17
C ALA A 939 15.40 14.53 24.60
N LYS A 940 14.62 15.08 23.65
CA LYS A 940 13.56 14.33 22.96
C LYS A 940 14.09 13.25 22.00
N ILE A 941 15.23 13.48 21.35
CA ILE A 941 15.85 12.50 20.44
C ILE A 941 16.48 11.35 21.24
N GLY A 942 17.14 11.64 22.37
CA GLY A 942 17.71 10.61 23.26
C GLY A 942 16.69 9.61 23.81
N ALA A 943 15.41 9.97 23.88
CA ALA A 943 14.32 9.11 24.35
C ALA A 943 13.76 8.14 23.29
N LYS A 944 14.26 8.15 22.04
CA LYS A 944 13.79 7.28 20.94
C LYS A 944 14.88 6.38 20.33
N VAL A 945 16.06 6.28 20.94
CA VAL A 945 17.15 5.45 20.42
C VAL A 945 17.00 4.01 20.93
N ASP A 946 16.84 3.07 20.00
CA ASP A 946 16.92 1.63 20.29
C ASP A 946 18.33 1.29 20.82
N PRO A 947 18.47 0.77 22.06
CA PRO A 947 19.77 0.47 22.66
C PRO A 947 20.51 -0.70 21.97
N THR A 948 19.88 -1.41 21.04
CA THR A 948 20.49 -2.49 20.25
C THR A 948 21.00 -2.04 18.87
N ALA A 949 20.71 -0.80 18.46
CA ALA A 949 21.12 -0.27 17.16
C ALA A 949 22.66 -0.20 17.02
N PRO A 950 23.24 -0.57 15.87
CA PRO A 950 24.68 -0.53 15.69
C PRO A 950 25.22 0.91 15.71
N THR A 951 26.24 1.15 16.54
CA THR A 951 26.92 2.44 16.67
C THR A 951 28.43 2.34 16.39
N GLY A 952 29.07 3.49 16.16
CA GLY A 952 30.54 3.57 16.00
C GLY A 952 31.06 2.69 14.87
N ALA A 953 32.17 1.98 15.10
CA ALA A 953 32.83 1.15 14.10
C ALA A 953 31.92 0.05 13.52
N ASN A 954 30.99 -0.50 14.30
CA ASN A 954 30.05 -1.54 13.84
C ASN A 954 29.12 -1.01 12.75
N LEU A 955 28.62 0.22 12.91
CA LEU A 955 27.77 0.89 11.92
C LEU A 955 28.51 1.16 10.61
N TYR A 956 29.71 1.75 10.68
CA TYR A 956 30.50 2.05 9.47
C TYR A 956 30.99 0.78 8.76
N ALA A 957 31.28 -0.31 9.49
CA ALA A 957 31.59 -1.61 8.89
C ALA A 957 30.41 -2.17 8.09
N ARG A 958 29.16 -2.00 8.57
CA ARG A 958 27.95 -2.39 7.81
C ARG A 958 27.75 -1.52 6.57
N PHE A 959 27.98 -0.21 6.65
CA PHE A 959 27.96 0.68 5.47
C PHE A 959 29.04 0.32 4.45
N ALA A 960 30.24 0.00 4.90
CA ALA A 960 31.33 -0.46 4.04
C ALA A 960 30.96 -1.78 3.35
N PHE A 961 30.45 -2.79 4.10
CA PHE A 961 30.04 -4.06 3.51
C PHE A 961 28.90 -3.91 2.48
N ALA A 962 27.87 -3.10 2.79
CA ALA A 962 26.79 -2.79 1.84
C ALA A 962 27.33 -2.14 0.55
N GLY A 963 28.24 -1.17 0.68
CA GLY A 963 28.93 -0.52 -0.45
C GLY A 963 29.78 -1.48 -1.27
N ALA A 964 30.48 -2.40 -0.59
CA ALA A 964 31.34 -3.39 -1.21
C ALA A 964 30.54 -4.35 -2.10
N VAL A 965 29.44 -4.90 -1.58
CA VAL A 965 28.56 -5.81 -2.34
C VAL A 965 27.89 -5.07 -3.50
N CYS A 966 27.33 -3.88 -3.30
CA CYS A 966 26.62 -3.19 -4.39
C CYS A 966 27.55 -2.81 -5.56
N CYS A 967 28.77 -2.35 -5.28
CA CYS A 967 29.75 -2.03 -6.31
C CYS A 967 30.29 -3.28 -7.00
N SER A 968 30.58 -4.35 -6.25
CA SER A 968 31.06 -5.61 -6.82
C SER A 968 30.04 -6.25 -7.77
N VAL A 969 28.76 -6.30 -7.37
CA VAL A 969 27.67 -6.86 -8.21
C VAL A 969 27.47 -6.02 -9.48
N THR A 970 27.37 -4.70 -9.36
CA THR A 970 27.07 -3.83 -10.52
C THR A 970 28.21 -3.73 -11.52
N HIS A 971 29.46 -3.60 -11.07
CA HIS A 971 30.62 -3.62 -11.98
C HIS A 971 30.92 -5.03 -12.49
N GLY A 972 30.74 -6.06 -11.65
CA GLY A 972 30.84 -7.46 -12.05
C GLY A 972 29.91 -7.79 -13.22
N ALA A 973 28.62 -7.47 -13.10
CA ALA A 973 27.62 -7.68 -14.15
C ALA A 973 27.93 -6.91 -15.45
N LEU A 974 28.58 -5.75 -15.36
CA LEU A 974 28.97 -4.94 -16.52
C LEU A 974 30.34 -5.28 -17.11
N THR A 975 31.08 -6.24 -16.56
CA THR A 975 32.37 -6.72 -17.10
C THR A 975 32.33 -6.96 -18.62
N PRO A 976 31.30 -7.61 -19.21
CA PRO A 976 31.25 -7.83 -20.66
C PRO A 976 31.21 -6.55 -21.49
N VAL A 977 30.46 -5.55 -21.03
CA VAL A 977 30.39 -4.22 -21.66
C VAL A 977 31.75 -3.53 -21.58
N ASP A 978 32.42 -3.69 -20.45
CA ASP A 978 33.70 -3.09 -20.14
C ASP A 978 34.86 -3.72 -20.94
N VAL A 979 34.85 -5.05 -21.15
CA VAL A 979 35.81 -5.74 -22.03
C VAL A 979 35.64 -5.29 -23.47
N VAL A 980 34.41 -5.29 -24.00
CA VAL A 980 34.12 -4.83 -25.37
C VAL A 980 34.53 -3.37 -25.56
N LYS A 981 34.25 -2.51 -24.59
CA LYS A 981 34.70 -1.11 -24.57
C LYS A 981 36.22 -0.99 -24.60
N THR A 982 36.94 -1.79 -23.81
CA THR A 982 38.41 -1.79 -23.81
C THR A 982 38.99 -2.32 -25.12
N ARG A 983 38.41 -3.39 -25.71
CA ARG A 983 38.78 -3.89 -27.05
C ARG A 983 38.61 -2.82 -28.14
N ILE A 984 37.47 -2.12 -28.17
CA ILE A 984 37.22 -0.99 -29.08
C ILE A 984 38.20 0.18 -28.86
N GLN A 985 38.67 0.38 -27.63
CA GLN A 985 39.64 1.44 -27.32
C GLN A 985 41.08 1.09 -27.75
N LEU A 986 41.48 -0.18 -27.66
CA LEU A 986 42.81 -0.69 -28.00
C LEU A 986 42.97 -0.96 -29.50
N ASP A 987 42.02 -1.64 -30.12
CA ASP A 987 41.97 -1.85 -31.57
C ASP A 987 40.62 -1.37 -32.15
N PRO A 988 40.52 -0.06 -32.45
CA PRO A 988 39.34 0.50 -33.07
C PRO A 988 39.19 0.11 -34.55
N VAL A 989 40.21 -0.43 -35.23
CA VAL A 989 40.06 -0.84 -36.65
C VAL A 989 39.30 -2.15 -36.73
N THR A 990 39.66 -3.12 -35.88
CA THR A 990 38.98 -4.42 -35.85
C THR A 990 37.62 -4.35 -35.16
N TYR A 991 37.52 -3.70 -33.99
CA TYR A 991 36.34 -3.85 -33.12
C TYR A 991 35.29 -2.72 -33.20
N ASN A 992 35.58 -1.55 -33.78
CA ASN A 992 34.66 -0.41 -33.78
C ASN A 992 33.48 -0.55 -34.77
N THR A 993 32.48 -1.35 -34.39
CA THR A 993 31.23 -1.56 -35.13
C THR A 993 30.00 -1.29 -34.25
N GLY A 994 30.14 -0.34 -33.31
CA GLY A 994 29.18 -0.12 -32.23
C GLY A 994 29.27 -1.19 -31.13
N LEU A 995 28.51 -1.01 -30.04
CA LEU A 995 28.59 -1.90 -28.87
C LEU A 995 28.22 -3.35 -29.23
N ILE A 996 27.07 -3.54 -29.88
CA ILE A 996 26.52 -4.85 -30.27
C ILE A 996 27.41 -5.53 -31.34
N GLY A 997 27.95 -4.75 -32.29
CA GLY A 997 28.91 -5.26 -33.27
C GLY A 997 30.23 -5.69 -32.64
N GLY A 998 30.74 -4.90 -31.69
CA GLY A 998 31.92 -5.25 -30.87
C GLY A 998 31.71 -6.53 -30.07
N PHE A 999 30.55 -6.69 -29.41
CA PHE A 999 30.17 -7.94 -28.74
C PHE A 999 30.22 -9.14 -29.67
N ARG A 1000 29.57 -9.06 -30.85
CA ARG A 1000 29.58 -10.14 -31.84
C ARG A 1000 31.00 -10.47 -32.32
N LYS A 1001 31.83 -9.46 -32.57
CA LYS A 1001 33.22 -9.65 -33.01
C LYS A 1001 34.12 -10.27 -31.95
N VAL A 1002 34.03 -9.86 -30.68
CA VAL A 1002 34.82 -10.47 -29.59
C VAL A 1002 34.41 -11.93 -29.40
N ILE A 1003 33.11 -12.24 -29.43
CA ILE A 1003 32.62 -13.63 -29.33
C ILE A 1003 33.08 -14.47 -30.54
N ALA A 1004 33.04 -13.91 -31.75
CA ALA A 1004 33.45 -14.63 -32.97
C ALA A 1004 34.98 -14.86 -33.06
N ASN A 1005 35.80 -13.92 -32.57
CA ASN A 1005 37.26 -13.99 -32.68
C ASN A 1005 37.94 -14.66 -31.48
N GLU A 1006 37.41 -14.45 -30.26
CA GLU A 1006 38.05 -14.83 -28.99
C GLU A 1006 37.17 -15.79 -28.15
N GLY A 1007 35.94 -16.08 -28.59
CA GLY A 1007 35.00 -16.98 -27.92
C GLY A 1007 34.14 -16.31 -26.85
N ALA A 1008 33.03 -16.97 -26.46
CA ALA A 1008 32.06 -16.42 -25.51
C ALA A 1008 32.63 -16.19 -24.09
N GLY A 1009 33.69 -16.90 -23.71
CA GLY A 1009 34.39 -16.66 -22.44
C GLY A 1009 35.18 -15.35 -22.39
N ALA A 1010 35.65 -14.85 -23.55
CA ALA A 1010 36.55 -13.71 -23.61
C ALA A 1010 35.94 -12.40 -23.09
N VAL A 1011 34.62 -12.22 -23.21
CA VAL A 1011 33.93 -11.02 -22.66
C VAL A 1011 33.94 -10.99 -21.12
N TRP A 1012 34.23 -12.09 -20.44
CA TRP A 1012 34.37 -12.13 -18.97
C TRP A 1012 35.83 -11.98 -18.50
N THR A 1013 36.78 -11.74 -19.41
CA THR A 1013 38.18 -11.47 -19.08
C THR A 1013 38.28 -10.30 -18.12
N GLY A 1014 39.03 -10.46 -17.02
CA GLY A 1014 39.15 -9.41 -16.01
C GLY A 1014 37.95 -9.28 -15.05
N PHE A 1015 37.00 -10.23 -15.05
CA PHE A 1015 35.92 -10.27 -14.02
C PHE A 1015 36.50 -10.28 -12.60
N GLY A 1016 37.47 -11.16 -12.31
CA GLY A 1016 38.11 -11.28 -10.99
C GLY A 1016 38.65 -9.96 -10.41
N PRO A 1017 39.58 -9.24 -11.07
CA PRO A 1017 40.06 -7.95 -10.59
C PRO A 1017 38.96 -6.87 -10.59
N THR A 1018 37.98 -6.93 -11.48
CA THR A 1018 36.83 -6.00 -11.48
C THR A 1018 35.99 -6.21 -10.22
N ALA A 1019 35.46 -7.41 -9.99
CA ALA A 1019 34.65 -7.73 -8.82
C ALA A 1019 35.38 -7.44 -7.49
N ALA A 1020 36.66 -7.82 -7.38
CA ALA A 1020 37.48 -7.55 -6.19
C ALA A 1020 37.82 -6.05 -6.01
N GLY A 1021 38.17 -5.36 -7.09
CA GLY A 1021 38.52 -3.94 -7.08
C GLY A 1021 37.35 -3.06 -6.70
N TYR A 1022 36.21 -3.28 -7.33
CA TYR A 1022 34.97 -2.55 -7.03
C TYR A 1022 34.36 -2.97 -5.68
N PHE A 1023 34.66 -4.16 -5.15
CA PHE A 1023 34.34 -4.51 -3.74
C PHE A 1023 35.12 -3.62 -2.76
N LEU A 1024 36.45 -3.54 -2.89
CA LEU A 1024 37.27 -2.70 -2.01
C LEU A 1024 36.97 -1.20 -2.19
N GLN A 1025 36.86 -0.72 -3.43
CA GLN A 1025 36.45 0.66 -3.70
C GLN A 1025 35.08 0.94 -3.07
N GLY A 1026 34.09 0.06 -3.27
CA GLY A 1026 32.75 0.21 -2.72
C GLY A 1026 32.73 0.35 -1.19
N ALA A 1027 33.58 -0.44 -0.51
CA ALA A 1027 33.75 -0.37 0.94
C ALA A 1027 34.23 1.01 1.42
N PHE A 1028 35.34 1.49 0.87
CA PHE A 1028 35.90 2.80 1.24
C PHE A 1028 35.03 3.97 0.75
N LYS A 1029 34.39 3.85 -0.41
CA LYS A 1029 33.51 4.87 -1.01
C LYS A 1029 32.28 5.12 -0.16
N PHE A 1030 31.43 4.11 0.06
CA PHE A 1030 30.17 4.29 0.79
C PHE A 1030 30.36 4.31 2.31
N GLY A 1031 31.21 3.44 2.86
CA GLY A 1031 31.53 3.43 4.29
C GLY A 1031 32.30 4.68 4.71
N GLY A 1032 33.28 5.09 3.91
CA GLY A 1032 34.04 6.32 4.12
C GLY A 1032 33.19 7.58 3.92
N TYR A 1033 32.25 7.60 2.97
CA TYR A 1033 31.34 8.75 2.79
C TYR A 1033 30.54 9.03 4.06
N GLU A 1034 29.90 8.01 4.65
CA GLU A 1034 29.17 8.15 5.92
C GLU A 1034 30.10 8.54 7.08
N PHE A 1035 31.30 7.95 7.16
CA PHE A 1035 32.27 8.28 8.20
C PHE A 1035 32.77 9.73 8.11
N PHE A 1036 33.25 10.17 6.94
CA PHE A 1036 33.74 11.53 6.75
C PHE A 1036 32.61 12.57 6.80
N LYS A 1037 31.37 12.21 6.44
CA LYS A 1037 30.17 13.04 6.66
C LYS A 1037 29.98 13.29 8.15
N GLN A 1038 30.05 12.24 8.99
CA GLN A 1038 29.95 12.42 10.44
C GLN A 1038 31.10 13.23 11.02
N GLN A 1039 32.36 12.99 10.61
CA GLN A 1039 33.49 13.76 11.13
C GLN A 1039 33.43 15.24 10.73
N ALA A 1040 32.97 15.56 9.52
CA ALA A 1040 32.74 16.93 9.10
C ALA A 1040 31.68 17.62 9.98
N ILE A 1041 30.55 16.95 10.25
CA ILE A 1041 29.48 17.46 11.14
C ILE A 1041 30.01 17.68 12.57
N ASN A 1042 30.79 16.73 13.10
CA ASN A 1042 31.42 16.85 14.42
C ASN A 1042 32.41 18.03 14.49
N MET A 1043 33.12 18.32 13.40
CA MET A 1043 34.16 19.35 13.35
C MET A 1043 33.60 20.78 13.18
N VAL A 1044 32.59 20.97 12.32
CA VAL A 1044 32.02 22.31 12.05
C VAL A 1044 30.78 22.62 12.91
N GLY A 1045 30.21 21.61 13.56
CA GLY A 1045 28.94 21.71 14.30
C GLY A 1045 27.72 21.55 13.40
N TYR A 1046 26.63 20.97 13.94
CA TYR A 1046 25.43 20.62 13.18
C TYR A 1046 24.78 21.80 12.45
N GLU A 1047 24.73 22.98 13.08
CA GLU A 1047 24.11 24.18 12.51
C GLU A 1047 24.90 24.71 11.29
N ALA A 1048 26.23 24.83 11.40
CA ALA A 1048 27.07 25.22 10.28
C ALA A 1048 27.10 24.15 9.17
N ALA A 1049 27.01 22.86 9.53
CA ALA A 1049 26.89 21.76 8.59
C ALA A 1049 25.54 21.78 7.85
N SER A 1050 24.43 22.13 8.52
CA SER A 1050 23.09 22.28 7.93
C SER A 1050 22.99 23.50 6.99
N ASN A 1051 23.69 24.58 7.33
CA ASN A 1051 23.80 25.75 6.45
C ASN A 1051 24.70 25.47 5.22
N ASN A 1052 25.72 24.61 5.34
CA ASN A 1052 26.71 24.34 4.29
C ASN A 1052 26.67 22.88 3.74
N ARG A 1053 25.49 22.25 3.72
CA ARG A 1053 25.32 20.80 3.41
C ARG A 1053 26.01 20.34 2.13
N THR A 1054 25.90 21.11 1.05
CA THR A 1054 26.54 20.76 -0.22
C THR A 1054 28.06 20.69 -0.09
N ALA A 1055 28.69 21.60 0.67
CA ALA A 1055 30.13 21.57 0.91
C ALA A 1055 30.54 20.37 1.76
N VAL A 1056 29.75 20.01 2.78
CA VAL A 1056 29.96 18.80 3.59
C VAL A 1056 29.90 17.55 2.72
N TYR A 1057 28.83 17.37 1.92
CA TYR A 1057 28.70 16.22 1.03
C TYR A 1057 29.83 16.14 -0.02
N LEU A 1058 30.22 17.26 -0.63
CA LEU A 1058 31.30 17.32 -1.60
C LEU A 1058 32.65 16.92 -0.97
N ALA A 1059 32.98 17.47 0.20
CA ALA A 1059 34.23 17.18 0.91
C ALA A 1059 34.30 15.71 1.36
N SER A 1060 33.23 15.19 1.99
CA SER A 1060 33.16 13.81 2.44
C SER A 1060 33.25 12.81 1.28
N ALA A 1061 32.57 13.09 0.15
CA ALA A 1061 32.65 12.27 -1.05
C ALA A 1061 34.04 12.28 -1.68
N ALA A 1062 34.72 13.43 -1.73
CA ALA A 1062 36.07 13.55 -2.29
C ALA A 1062 37.11 12.78 -1.47
N VAL A 1063 37.07 12.90 -0.14
CA VAL A 1063 38.01 12.20 0.76
C VAL A 1063 37.74 10.68 0.75
N ALA A 1064 36.47 10.27 0.77
CA ALA A 1064 36.11 8.85 0.67
C ALA A 1064 36.60 8.22 -0.65
N GLU A 1065 36.40 8.90 -1.78
CA GLU A 1065 36.82 8.40 -3.08
C GLU A 1065 38.35 8.34 -3.22
N PHE A 1066 39.09 9.31 -2.65
CA PHE A 1066 40.56 9.28 -2.65
C PHE A 1066 41.11 7.98 -2.04
N PHE A 1067 40.61 7.57 -0.86
CA PHE A 1067 41.02 6.31 -0.23
C PHE A 1067 40.49 5.08 -0.99
N ALA A 1068 39.31 5.17 -1.59
CA ALA A 1068 38.75 4.12 -2.44
C ALA A 1068 39.59 3.88 -3.70
N ASP A 1069 40.11 4.93 -4.32
CA ASP A 1069 40.99 4.85 -5.49
C ASP A 1069 42.37 4.29 -5.14
N VAL A 1070 42.90 4.56 -3.94
CA VAL A 1070 44.14 3.90 -3.45
C VAL A 1070 43.94 2.37 -3.41
N ALA A 1071 42.78 1.90 -2.93
CA ALA A 1071 42.47 0.47 -2.89
C ALA A 1071 42.14 -0.12 -4.28
N LEU A 1072 41.51 0.66 -5.17
CA LEU A 1072 41.14 0.24 -6.52
C LEU A 1072 42.36 0.13 -7.46
N CYS A 1073 43.32 1.06 -7.37
CA CYS A 1073 44.34 1.26 -8.39
C CYS A 1073 45.16 -0.01 -8.74
N PRO A 1074 45.62 -0.84 -7.77
CA PRO A 1074 46.33 -2.08 -8.09
C PRO A 1074 45.48 -3.12 -8.86
N LEU A 1075 44.18 -3.17 -8.57
CA LEU A 1075 43.25 -4.12 -9.17
C LEU A 1075 42.80 -3.63 -10.56
N GLU A 1076 42.59 -2.33 -10.74
CA GLU A 1076 42.35 -1.71 -12.05
C GLU A 1076 43.60 -1.84 -12.96
N ALA A 1077 44.81 -1.65 -12.43
CA ALA A 1077 46.06 -1.90 -13.15
C ALA A 1077 46.22 -3.37 -13.59
N THR A 1078 45.71 -4.31 -12.78
CA THR A 1078 45.67 -5.75 -13.10
C THR A 1078 44.62 -6.08 -14.15
N ARG A 1079 43.41 -5.51 -14.02
CA ARG A 1079 42.32 -5.58 -15.00
C ARG A 1079 42.78 -5.10 -16.37
N ILE A 1080 43.39 -3.91 -16.46
CA ILE A 1080 43.83 -3.31 -17.73
C ILE A 1080 44.82 -4.21 -18.48
N ARG A 1081 45.75 -4.89 -17.79
CA ARG A 1081 46.71 -5.80 -18.43
C ARG A 1081 46.07 -7.12 -18.87
N LEU A 1082 45.24 -7.73 -18.02
CA LEU A 1082 44.50 -8.96 -18.34
C LEU A 1082 43.52 -8.77 -19.50
N VAL A 1083 42.81 -7.64 -19.54
CA VAL A 1083 41.89 -7.31 -20.65
C VAL A 1083 42.68 -6.84 -21.86
N GLY A 1084 43.79 -6.13 -21.69
CA GLY A 1084 44.59 -5.58 -22.80
C GLY A 1084 45.32 -6.64 -23.62
N ASP A 1085 45.87 -7.65 -22.96
CA ASP A 1085 46.60 -8.77 -23.57
C ASP A 1085 45.98 -10.11 -23.09
N PRO A 1086 45.27 -10.86 -23.97
CA PRO A 1086 44.70 -12.16 -23.62
C PRO A 1086 45.73 -13.18 -23.13
N THR A 1087 47.00 -13.02 -23.51
CA THR A 1087 48.09 -13.93 -23.15
C THR A 1087 48.80 -13.53 -21.85
N PHE A 1088 48.35 -12.44 -21.21
CA PHE A 1088 49.05 -11.87 -20.05
C PHE A 1088 49.07 -12.84 -18.86
N ALA A 1089 47.91 -13.30 -18.39
CA ALA A 1089 47.79 -14.31 -17.34
C ALA A 1089 46.33 -14.83 -17.20
N ASN A 1090 46.15 -15.98 -16.57
CA ASN A 1090 44.83 -16.52 -16.26
C ASN A 1090 44.31 -15.95 -14.93
N GLY A 1091 43.54 -14.87 -15.00
CA GLY A 1091 42.80 -14.30 -13.87
C GLY A 1091 43.62 -13.46 -12.88
N LEU A 1092 42.95 -13.06 -11.79
CA LEU A 1092 43.45 -12.05 -10.82
C LEU A 1092 44.82 -12.42 -10.22
N VAL A 1093 44.96 -13.60 -9.63
CA VAL A 1093 46.19 -13.99 -8.89
C VAL A 1093 47.39 -14.08 -9.83
N GLY A 1094 47.21 -14.65 -11.03
CA GLY A 1094 48.25 -14.73 -12.05
C GLY A 1094 48.67 -13.34 -12.55
N GLY A 1095 47.71 -12.48 -12.88
CA GLY A 1095 47.98 -11.12 -13.35
C GLY A 1095 48.70 -10.28 -12.30
N PHE A 1096 48.20 -10.26 -11.07
CA PHE A 1096 48.78 -9.50 -9.96
C PHE A 1096 50.21 -9.96 -9.64
N THR A 1097 50.45 -11.27 -9.60
CA THR A 1097 51.79 -11.85 -9.37
C THR A 1097 52.76 -11.50 -10.49
N LYS A 1098 52.32 -11.52 -11.76
CA LYS A 1098 53.16 -11.20 -12.92
C LYS A 1098 53.57 -9.72 -12.94
N ILE A 1099 52.66 -8.81 -12.60
CA ILE A 1099 52.96 -7.36 -12.45
C ILE A 1099 53.97 -7.14 -11.32
N LEU A 1100 53.72 -7.72 -10.14
CA LEU A 1100 54.59 -7.55 -8.98
C LEU A 1100 56.02 -8.06 -9.25
N LYS A 1101 56.16 -9.18 -9.97
CA LYS A 1101 57.47 -9.75 -10.32
C LYS A 1101 58.19 -9.01 -11.44
N ASN A 1102 57.48 -8.57 -12.48
CA ASN A 1102 58.11 -8.07 -13.71
C ASN A 1102 58.18 -6.54 -13.79
N GLU A 1103 57.25 -5.83 -13.14
CA GLU A 1103 57.09 -4.36 -13.23
C GLU A 1103 57.22 -3.66 -11.87
N GLY A 1104 57.17 -4.43 -10.76
CA GLY A 1104 57.33 -3.93 -9.40
C GLY A 1104 56.12 -3.17 -8.85
N VAL A 1105 56.21 -2.75 -7.59
CA VAL A 1105 55.08 -2.14 -6.86
C VAL A 1105 54.62 -0.80 -7.48
N GLY A 1106 55.55 -0.03 -8.05
CA GLY A 1106 55.23 1.26 -8.69
C GLY A 1106 54.30 1.13 -9.90
N ALA A 1107 54.32 -0.01 -10.60
CA ALA A 1107 53.47 -0.25 -11.76
C ALA A 1107 51.97 -0.25 -11.42
N PHE A 1108 51.60 -0.69 -10.21
CA PHE A 1108 50.21 -0.69 -9.73
C PHE A 1108 49.62 0.72 -9.57
N TYR A 1109 50.45 1.73 -9.26
CA TYR A 1109 50.01 3.12 -9.02
C TYR A 1109 50.34 4.09 -10.17
N SER A 1110 50.94 3.58 -11.25
CA SER A 1110 51.25 4.37 -12.46
C SER A 1110 50.03 5.10 -13.08
N GLY A 1111 48.82 4.55 -12.91
CA GLY A 1111 47.55 5.14 -13.36
C GLY A 1111 46.81 6.00 -12.34
N PHE A 1112 47.34 6.19 -11.11
CA PHE A 1112 46.60 6.74 -9.99
C PHE A 1112 46.11 8.19 -10.21
N GLY A 1113 46.96 9.08 -10.73
CA GLY A 1113 46.58 10.47 -11.04
C GLY A 1113 45.40 10.55 -12.03
N PRO A 1114 45.49 9.92 -13.21
CA PRO A 1114 44.36 9.74 -14.13
C PRO A 1114 43.07 9.21 -13.50
N ILE A 1115 43.16 8.25 -12.58
CA ILE A 1115 42.00 7.68 -11.87
C ILE A 1115 41.35 8.75 -10.98
N LEU A 1116 42.11 9.44 -10.13
CA LEU A 1116 41.59 10.51 -9.26
C LEU A 1116 40.84 11.60 -10.03
N PHE A 1117 41.41 12.09 -11.15
CA PHE A 1117 40.78 13.12 -11.99
C PHE A 1117 39.43 12.70 -12.59
N LYS A 1118 39.16 11.40 -12.69
CA LYS A 1118 37.90 10.85 -13.17
C LYS A 1118 36.93 10.55 -12.03
N GLN A 1119 37.39 9.82 -11.02
CA GLN A 1119 36.55 9.18 -10.01
C GLN A 1119 36.10 10.17 -8.93
N VAL A 1120 36.96 11.11 -8.52
CA VAL A 1120 36.63 12.10 -7.49
C VAL A 1120 35.49 13.04 -7.95
N PRO A 1121 35.54 13.71 -9.13
CA PRO A 1121 34.41 14.54 -9.60
C PRO A 1121 33.15 13.73 -9.88
N TYR A 1122 33.31 12.51 -10.40
CA TYR A 1122 32.20 11.57 -10.61
C TYR A 1122 31.46 11.24 -9.31
N THR A 1123 32.20 10.95 -8.23
CA THR A 1123 31.65 10.55 -6.94
C THR A 1123 31.06 11.72 -6.17
N MET A 1124 31.70 12.89 -6.23
CA MET A 1124 31.16 14.15 -5.70
C MET A 1124 29.80 14.47 -6.32
N ALA A 1125 29.69 14.42 -7.65
CA ALA A 1125 28.43 14.63 -8.36
C ALA A 1125 27.38 13.55 -8.01
N LYS A 1126 27.78 12.27 -8.01
CA LYS A 1126 26.91 11.13 -7.69
C LYS A 1126 26.26 11.30 -6.31
N PHE A 1127 27.03 11.51 -5.24
CA PHE A 1127 26.45 11.60 -3.90
C PHE A 1127 25.65 12.88 -3.69
N VAL A 1128 26.11 14.04 -4.15
CA VAL A 1128 25.36 15.30 -3.98
C VAL A 1128 24.02 15.26 -4.70
N VAL A 1129 23.99 14.76 -5.94
CA VAL A 1129 22.73 14.68 -6.71
C VAL A 1129 21.84 13.57 -6.17
N PHE A 1130 22.39 12.43 -5.73
CA PHE A 1130 21.59 11.42 -5.04
C PHE A 1130 20.94 11.98 -3.78
N GLU A 1131 21.71 12.56 -2.85
CA GLU A 1131 21.18 13.15 -1.61
C GLU A 1131 20.15 14.26 -1.92
N LYS A 1132 20.35 15.08 -2.96
CA LYS A 1132 19.39 16.13 -3.36
C LYS A 1132 18.10 15.61 -3.97
N VAL A 1133 18.18 14.61 -4.86
CA VAL A 1133 16.99 13.99 -5.47
C VAL A 1133 16.25 13.16 -4.43
N ASN A 1134 16.97 12.45 -3.55
CA ASN A 1134 16.39 11.66 -2.46
C ASN A 1134 15.78 12.56 -1.36
N GLU A 1135 16.40 13.70 -1.02
CA GLU A 1135 15.78 14.76 -0.19
C GLU A 1135 14.48 15.26 -0.85
N PHE A 1136 14.50 15.57 -2.16
CA PHE A 1136 13.31 16.00 -2.89
C PHE A 1136 12.20 14.94 -2.90
N VAL A 1137 12.52 13.68 -3.18
CA VAL A 1137 11.56 12.56 -3.14
C VAL A 1137 10.97 12.41 -1.74
N TYR A 1138 11.77 12.45 -0.67
CA TYR A 1138 11.26 12.37 0.71
C TYR A 1138 10.67 13.68 1.26
N THR A 1139 10.72 14.80 0.51
CA THR A 1139 9.86 15.97 0.78
C THR A 1139 8.45 15.82 0.21
N ILE A 1140 8.26 14.87 -0.72
CA ILE A 1140 6.97 14.55 -1.35
C ILE A 1140 6.37 13.29 -0.71
N VAL A 1141 7.20 12.28 -0.39
CA VAL A 1141 6.77 10.96 0.07
C VAL A 1141 7.22 10.67 1.51
N ASP A 1142 6.30 10.23 2.36
CA ASP A 1142 6.60 9.81 3.73
C ASP A 1142 7.37 8.47 3.76
N LYS A 1143 8.67 8.57 4.05
CA LYS A 1143 9.62 7.47 4.23
C LYS A 1143 9.15 6.41 5.24
N SER A 1144 8.32 6.77 6.23
CA SER A 1144 7.80 5.86 7.25
C SER A 1144 6.60 5.02 6.78
N LYS A 1145 5.84 5.51 5.81
CA LYS A 1145 4.69 4.82 5.18
C LYS A 1145 5.07 4.08 3.90
N THR A 1146 6.23 4.39 3.31
CA THR A 1146 6.70 3.77 2.07
C THR A 1146 7.05 2.29 2.26
N SER A 1147 6.47 1.40 1.44
CA SER A 1147 6.82 -0.03 1.43
C SER A 1147 8.29 -0.27 1.05
N SER A 1148 8.87 -1.40 1.47
CA SER A 1148 10.27 -1.72 1.16
C SER A 1148 10.59 -1.68 -0.33
N SER A 1149 9.71 -2.21 -1.18
CA SER A 1149 9.89 -2.20 -2.64
C SER A 1149 9.83 -0.79 -3.23
N MET A 1150 8.93 0.08 -2.74
CA MET A 1150 8.87 1.48 -3.19
C MET A 1150 10.11 2.28 -2.75
N GLN A 1151 10.66 2.01 -1.55
CA GLN A 1151 11.95 2.58 -1.14
C GLN A 1151 13.08 2.16 -2.11
N THR A 1152 13.11 0.90 -2.56
CA THR A 1152 14.06 0.44 -3.60
C THR A 1152 13.86 1.17 -4.93
N VAL A 1153 12.62 1.38 -5.37
CA VAL A 1153 12.29 2.14 -6.60
C VAL A 1153 12.76 3.59 -6.51
N TYR A 1154 12.55 4.27 -5.38
CA TYR A 1154 13.02 5.65 -5.19
C TYR A 1154 14.55 5.74 -5.13
N ASN A 1155 15.23 4.77 -4.51
CA ASN A 1155 16.69 4.67 -4.54
C ASN A 1155 17.21 4.43 -5.97
N LEU A 1156 16.51 3.63 -6.77
CA LEU A 1156 16.83 3.36 -8.18
C LEU A 1156 16.66 4.62 -9.05
N GLY A 1157 15.53 5.32 -8.94
CA GLY A 1157 15.25 6.55 -9.68
C GLY A 1157 16.20 7.69 -9.30
N SER A 1158 16.43 7.90 -8.00
CA SER A 1158 17.41 8.87 -7.49
C SER A 1158 18.83 8.52 -7.96
N GLY A 1159 19.18 7.23 -7.98
CA GLY A 1159 20.45 6.74 -8.50
C GLY A 1159 20.61 6.93 -10.01
N LEU A 1160 19.53 6.84 -10.80
CA LEU A 1160 19.56 7.10 -12.25
C LEU A 1160 19.84 8.58 -12.54
N MET A 1161 19.16 9.50 -11.85
CA MET A 1161 19.39 10.95 -11.96
C MET A 1161 20.79 11.35 -11.49
N ALA A 1162 21.25 10.79 -10.36
CA ALA A 1162 22.63 10.93 -9.89
C ALA A 1162 23.63 10.42 -10.93
N GLY A 1163 23.35 9.30 -11.58
CA GLY A 1163 24.17 8.75 -12.66
C GLY A 1163 24.26 9.67 -13.87
N PHE A 1164 23.14 10.23 -14.33
CA PHE A 1164 23.15 11.17 -15.46
C PHE A 1164 23.92 12.46 -15.14
N ALA A 1165 23.69 13.06 -13.97
CA ALA A 1165 24.43 14.25 -13.57
C ALA A 1165 25.94 13.97 -13.38
N ALA A 1166 26.30 12.85 -12.75
CA ALA A 1166 27.69 12.42 -12.63
C ALA A 1166 28.34 12.13 -13.98
N ALA A 1167 27.60 11.55 -14.93
CA ALA A 1167 28.07 11.34 -16.31
C ALA A 1167 28.38 12.67 -17.00
N ILE A 1168 27.47 13.64 -16.95
CA ILE A 1168 27.64 14.97 -17.56
C ILE A 1168 28.83 15.71 -16.94
N ILE A 1169 28.93 15.77 -15.61
CA ILE A 1169 29.99 16.50 -14.90
C ILE A 1169 31.38 15.86 -15.14
N SER A 1170 31.45 14.53 -15.20
CA SER A 1170 32.73 13.82 -15.41
C SER A 1170 33.09 13.57 -16.88
N GLN A 1171 32.20 13.88 -17.84
CA GLN A 1171 32.43 13.64 -19.27
C GLN A 1171 33.66 14.38 -19.83
N PRO A 1172 33.94 15.66 -19.50
CA PRO A 1172 35.15 16.34 -19.96
C PRO A 1172 36.42 15.63 -19.50
N ALA A 1173 36.48 15.22 -18.22
CA ALA A 1173 37.61 14.49 -17.66
C ALA A 1173 37.82 13.13 -18.35
N ASP A 1174 36.76 12.34 -18.54
CA ASP A 1174 36.82 11.04 -19.22
C ASP A 1174 37.24 11.18 -20.69
N THR A 1175 36.75 12.21 -21.39
CA THR A 1175 37.12 12.49 -22.79
C THR A 1175 38.60 12.85 -22.90
N MET A 1176 39.11 13.74 -22.04
CA MET A 1176 40.54 14.09 -22.00
C MET A 1176 41.42 12.89 -21.67
N LEU A 1177 41.01 12.05 -20.72
CA LEU A 1177 41.72 10.82 -20.34
C LEU A 1177 41.69 9.73 -21.42
N SER A 1178 40.60 9.63 -22.19
CA SER A 1178 40.53 8.72 -23.34
C SER A 1178 41.47 9.14 -24.48
N ARG A 1179 41.77 10.44 -24.59
CA ARG A 1179 42.68 11.01 -25.59
C ARG A 1179 44.14 10.87 -25.18
N ILE A 1180 44.50 11.20 -23.94
CA ILE A 1180 45.90 11.11 -23.47
C ILE A 1180 46.44 9.67 -23.55
N ASN A 1181 45.58 8.67 -23.30
CA ASN A 1181 45.94 7.25 -23.42
C ASN A 1181 46.15 6.77 -24.87
N LYS A 1182 45.73 7.55 -25.88
CA LYS A 1182 45.91 7.24 -27.31
C LYS A 1182 47.12 7.95 -27.94
N THR A 1183 47.70 8.93 -27.27
CA THR A 1183 48.86 9.69 -27.74
C THR A 1183 50.12 9.33 -26.95
N LYS A 1184 51.11 8.70 -27.59
CA LYS A 1184 52.42 8.50 -26.95
C LYS A 1184 53.06 9.85 -26.63
N GLY A 1185 53.65 9.93 -25.44
CA GLY A 1185 54.22 11.16 -24.91
C GLY A 1185 55.57 11.54 -25.49
N LEU A 1186 55.80 12.84 -25.69
CA LEU A 1186 57.15 13.38 -25.90
C LEU A 1186 57.99 13.25 -24.62
N PRO A 1187 59.34 13.07 -24.73
CA PRO A 1187 60.22 13.01 -23.56
C PRO A 1187 60.13 14.27 -22.69
N GLY A 1188 60.05 14.09 -21.36
CA GLY A 1188 60.05 15.19 -20.39
C GLY A 1188 58.71 15.91 -20.17
N GLU A 1189 57.67 15.63 -20.96
CA GLU A 1189 56.36 16.30 -20.84
C GLU A 1189 55.43 15.57 -19.85
N GLY A 1190 55.04 16.28 -18.78
CA GLY A 1190 54.20 15.75 -17.70
C GLY A 1190 52.70 15.64 -18.02
N THR A 1191 52.02 14.69 -17.36
CA THR A 1191 50.60 14.34 -17.57
C THR A 1191 49.64 15.54 -17.49
N THR A 1192 49.87 16.46 -16.56
CA THR A 1192 49.06 17.68 -16.37
C THR A 1192 49.20 18.67 -17.54
N SER A 1193 50.42 18.85 -18.07
CA SER A 1193 50.68 19.68 -19.25
C SER A 1193 49.94 19.15 -20.48
N ARG A 1194 49.95 17.83 -20.68
CA ARG A 1194 49.19 17.16 -21.75
C ARG A 1194 47.69 17.35 -21.63
N LEU A 1195 47.13 17.20 -20.43
CA LEU A 1195 45.70 17.42 -20.21
C LEU A 1195 45.28 18.85 -20.59
N ILE A 1196 46.10 19.86 -20.25
CA ILE A 1196 45.85 21.27 -20.63
C ILE A 1196 45.94 21.46 -22.15
N LYS A 1197 46.90 20.82 -22.83
CA LYS A 1197 47.03 20.88 -24.30
C LYS A 1197 45.82 20.23 -24.99
N ILE A 1198 45.46 19.01 -24.58
CA ILE A 1198 44.32 18.24 -25.09
C ILE A 1198 42.99 18.98 -24.82
N ALA A 1199 42.84 19.66 -23.68
CA ALA A 1199 41.67 20.48 -23.38
C ALA A 1199 41.51 21.65 -24.38
N LYS A 1200 42.62 22.32 -24.74
CA LYS A 1200 42.64 23.39 -25.75
C LYS A 1200 42.33 22.86 -27.15
N GLU A 1201 42.81 21.68 -27.50
CA GLU A 1201 42.57 21.03 -28.81
C GLU A 1201 41.13 20.51 -28.97
N LEU A 1202 40.51 19.98 -27.91
CA LEU A 1202 39.12 19.48 -27.93
C LEU A 1202 38.09 20.62 -27.96
N GLY A 1203 38.35 21.70 -27.22
CA GLY A 1203 37.37 22.75 -26.94
C GLY A 1203 36.11 22.24 -26.21
N LEU A 1204 35.20 23.16 -25.86
CA LEU A 1204 34.01 22.82 -25.07
C LEU A 1204 33.16 21.73 -25.74
N ARG A 1205 32.91 21.84 -27.05
CA ARG A 1205 32.05 20.91 -27.80
C ARG A 1205 32.68 19.53 -28.00
N GLY A 1206 34.01 19.46 -28.16
CA GLY A 1206 34.73 18.19 -28.29
C GLY A 1206 34.83 17.43 -26.97
N SER A 1207 34.90 18.12 -25.84
CA SER A 1207 34.95 17.54 -24.49
C SER A 1207 33.69 16.75 -24.07
N PHE A 1208 32.57 16.84 -24.80
CA PHE A 1208 31.35 16.05 -24.56
C PHE A 1208 31.15 14.89 -25.55
N GLY A 1209 32.14 14.58 -26.39
CA GLY A 1209 32.07 13.48 -27.35
C GLY A 1209 31.87 12.12 -26.68
N GLY A 1210 30.76 11.44 -26.99
CA GLY A 1210 30.42 10.12 -26.45
C GLY A 1210 29.46 10.14 -25.24
N ILE A 1211 28.95 11.30 -24.84
CA ILE A 1211 28.06 11.45 -23.67
C ILE A 1211 26.85 10.49 -23.66
N GLY A 1212 26.22 10.22 -24.80
CA GLY A 1212 25.04 9.33 -24.87
C GLY A 1212 25.32 7.90 -24.39
N ALA A 1213 26.46 7.32 -24.79
CA ALA A 1213 26.87 6.00 -24.33
C ALA A 1213 27.27 6.01 -22.85
N ARG A 1214 27.87 7.12 -22.36
CA ARG A 1214 28.19 7.31 -20.94
C ARG A 1214 26.93 7.41 -20.10
N LEU A 1215 25.91 8.16 -20.53
CA LEU A 1215 24.63 8.30 -19.83
C LEU A 1215 23.98 6.93 -19.60
N PHE A 1216 23.87 6.09 -20.64
CA PHE A 1216 23.32 4.74 -20.51
C PHE A 1216 24.11 3.86 -19.53
N MET A 1217 25.44 3.78 -19.71
CA MET A 1217 26.30 2.94 -18.86
C MET A 1217 26.30 3.41 -17.40
N VAL A 1218 26.53 4.70 -17.17
CA VAL A 1218 26.64 5.29 -15.83
C VAL A 1218 25.28 5.36 -15.14
N GLY A 1219 24.22 5.71 -15.86
CA GLY A 1219 22.86 5.77 -15.31
C GLY A 1219 22.44 4.41 -14.74
N THR A 1220 22.54 3.36 -15.55
CA THR A 1220 22.21 1.97 -15.15
C THR A 1220 23.04 1.50 -13.95
N LEU A 1221 24.36 1.74 -14.01
CA LEU A 1221 25.31 1.37 -12.95
C LEU A 1221 25.00 2.10 -11.63
N THR A 1222 24.71 3.40 -11.70
CA THR A 1222 24.48 4.24 -10.51
C THR A 1222 23.12 3.94 -9.88
N ALA A 1223 22.09 3.73 -10.70
CA ALA A 1223 20.76 3.28 -10.28
C ALA A 1223 20.82 1.94 -9.53
N GLY A 1224 21.46 0.93 -10.13
CA GLY A 1224 21.66 -0.38 -9.51
C GLY A 1224 22.46 -0.31 -8.21
N GLN A 1225 23.50 0.54 -8.14
CA GLN A 1225 24.30 0.70 -6.93
C GLN A 1225 23.48 1.24 -5.76
N PHE A 1226 22.69 2.29 -5.95
CA PHE A 1226 21.91 2.86 -4.84
C PHE A 1226 20.71 2.00 -4.43
N ALA A 1227 20.07 1.29 -5.38
CA ALA A 1227 19.03 0.31 -5.06
C ALA A 1227 19.58 -0.82 -4.17
N ILE A 1228 20.62 -1.52 -4.63
CA ILE A 1228 21.25 -2.63 -3.90
C ILE A 1228 21.85 -2.14 -2.57
N TYR A 1229 22.46 -0.94 -2.55
CA TYR A 1229 22.99 -0.36 -1.31
C TYR A 1229 21.89 -0.09 -0.28
N GLY A 1230 20.74 0.46 -0.69
CA GLY A 1230 19.60 0.72 0.18
C GLY A 1230 19.04 -0.55 0.81
N ASP A 1231 18.84 -1.59 0.00
CA ASP A 1231 18.28 -2.87 0.45
C ASP A 1231 19.25 -3.59 1.41
N ILE A 1232 20.55 -3.65 1.10
CA ILE A 1232 21.55 -4.28 1.97
C ILE A 1232 21.74 -3.46 3.25
N LYS A 1233 21.75 -2.12 3.19
CA LYS A 1233 21.78 -1.24 4.37
C LYS A 1233 20.60 -1.52 5.31
N LYS A 1234 19.41 -1.75 4.76
CA LYS A 1234 18.20 -2.13 5.51
C LYS A 1234 18.32 -3.54 6.12
N ALA A 1235 18.72 -4.53 5.33
CA ALA A 1235 18.91 -5.91 5.78
C ALA A 1235 19.96 -6.06 6.90
N LEU A 1236 21.00 -5.21 6.89
CA LEU A 1236 22.03 -5.15 7.93
C LEU A 1236 21.63 -4.28 9.14
N GLY A 1237 20.45 -3.67 9.17
CA GLY A 1237 20.03 -2.77 10.26
C GLY A 1237 20.93 -1.54 10.41
N ALA A 1238 21.59 -1.08 9.34
CA ALA A 1238 22.49 0.07 9.35
C ALA A 1238 21.70 1.38 9.17
N THR A 1239 20.76 1.66 10.07
CA THR A 1239 19.81 2.78 9.96
C THR A 1239 20.33 4.09 10.55
N GLY A 1240 21.37 4.07 11.39
CA GLY A 1240 21.91 5.24 12.10
C GLY A 1240 22.79 6.20 11.28
N GLY A 1241 22.63 6.27 9.96
CA GLY A 1241 23.37 7.23 9.12
C GLY A 1241 22.86 8.66 9.35
N VAL A 1242 23.75 9.65 9.42
CA VAL A 1242 23.34 11.02 9.77
C VAL A 1242 22.89 11.81 8.56
N GLU A 1243 21.59 12.11 8.56
CA GLU A 1243 20.90 12.96 7.59
C GLU A 1243 20.95 14.42 8.07
N ILE A 1244 21.49 15.31 7.24
CA ILE A 1244 21.55 16.74 7.54
C ILE A 1244 20.28 17.39 6.96
N ALA A 1245 19.19 17.38 7.73
CA ALA A 1245 17.95 18.03 7.34
C ALA A 1245 18.06 19.56 7.46
N LYS A 1246 17.27 20.29 6.68
CA LYS A 1246 16.95 21.69 7.00
C LYS A 1246 16.18 21.70 8.32
N THR A 1247 16.67 22.43 9.31
CA THR A 1247 15.81 22.90 10.40
C THR A 1247 14.84 23.92 9.82
N ASN A 1248 13.56 23.56 9.77
CA ASN A 1248 12.45 24.50 9.55
C ASN A 1248 12.12 25.25 10.86
#